data_AF-A0A2E6ZUS7-F1
#
_entry.id   AF-A0A2E6ZUS7-F1
#
_cell.length_a   1.000
_cell.length_b   1.000
_cell.length_c   1.000
_cell.angle_alpha   90.00
_cell.angle_beta   90.00
_cell.angle_gamma   90.00
#
_symmetry.space_group_name_H-M   'P 1'
#
loop_
_entity.id
_entity.type
_entity.pdbx_description
1 polymer ?
#
loop_
_entity_poly.entity_id
_entity_poly.type
_entity_poly.pdbx_seq_one_letter_code
_entity_poly.pdbx_strand_id
1 'polypeptide(L)'
;MYAGDMPSGRVVLLPLAVYAVTLGIPTPSVAQDEEREPPGRYSTLRGEEMTYAGRIRGQRLRLDRFELELSDGRLYLGQEVDGLIPIAVYLGDGVLRGFAPDAVEYHQLEKLSDDHHVDEAFERLVVWSVSDTLRDLRALADPADDEGDPKRAARYLDDRREDRLEDQLHNPDGRILEDLLRRQAGTLQSDRAFLLADIDTKDEGWLTITRDPGAREEVELYKHDSRRRIRDYWLRVDFLPDFTAEQRARALDGYVVDPESLDDEVTGGALGLPARPLDSDAWNPRIRVPRAQVDLALEGNGDASGTAALLIEPLEPTRGLRLLLSQVLEVIDVRLAPPPEGDTSPSLLQMEAKENTAAEAPAPDEPTPLSGEAVPFVRERDDRLMADDVFEPWITIELPRTFEAGERFVVQLAYEGELIERLRESNDFLLKDTIYWQPRHPDTRLTRLDLTFRMPERYQVASGGVMTREEVVDDTRIMRWVTDKPVRNMSFHLGQFDVTTVERASPPAVSVYGNDNHLGFAPGNREKTVEDLTASIELFSDYFGPFPFSSLLTTETPTQSGQAFPGLLLLSYQAFGELHTGEAELFRAHEVAHQWWGAAIDWEDYRDQWMSEGFAQYAAALYALQALEDEDQFLEMIDAWRHDVLGEGQVGQGMGLRHYGFSPGALQRSDGHDSGALVVGHRLNSTETPFDYRVIVYEKGAYILHMLRAMLLDPDTGSDERFRQLMRGYATAHVGGVMSTRSFEDAVDETFGEPMDWFFDQWVYGVEVPTYDVDLDVRTESDGYVLEGTIRQRDVSAGFRMPVPIHLTFENRPPMLRRIWVDEEEVRVTLPLPARPKRVDFNYHHAVLAKIR
;
A
#
# COMPACT_ATOMS: atom_id res chain seq x y z
N MET A 1 3.05 4.19 1.12
CA MET A 1 1.65 4.62 1.27
C MET A 1 1.01 4.41 -0.10
N TYR A 2 -0.03 3.58 -0.19
CA TYR A 2 -0.83 3.22 -1.39
C TYR A 2 -0.09 2.71 -2.64
N ALA A 3 0.27 1.42 -2.63
CA ALA A 3 0.36 0.60 -3.84
C ALA A 3 -0.48 -0.65 -3.57
N GLY A 4 -1.74 -0.58 -3.98
CA GLY A 4 -2.77 -1.60 -3.72
C GLY A 4 -4.12 -0.94 -3.97
N ASP A 5 -4.56 -1.01 -5.22
CA ASP A 5 -5.87 -0.57 -5.72
C ASP A 5 -6.28 0.85 -5.39
N MET A 6 -6.06 1.77 -6.34
CA MET A 6 -6.60 3.12 -6.33
C MET A 6 -8.12 3.10 -6.06
N PRO A 7 -8.59 3.42 -4.84
CA PRO A 7 -10.00 3.76 -4.67
C PRO A 7 -10.05 5.23 -5.05
N SER A 8 -10.62 5.56 -6.20
CA SER A 8 -11.02 6.93 -6.51
C SER A 8 -12.00 7.36 -5.42
N GLY A 9 -11.50 7.98 -4.35
CA GLY A 9 -12.27 8.55 -3.27
C GLY A 9 -13.00 9.77 -3.79
N ARG A 10 -14.07 9.57 -4.55
CA ARG A 10 -15.07 10.61 -4.77
C ARG A 10 -15.71 10.89 -3.42
N VAL A 11 -15.38 12.02 -2.83
CA VAL A 11 -16.24 12.67 -1.84
C VAL A 11 -17.60 12.85 -2.51
N VAL A 12 -18.64 12.19 -1.99
CA VAL A 12 -20.01 12.37 -2.47
C VAL A 12 -20.46 13.78 -2.07
N LEU A 13 -20.28 14.75 -2.95
CA LEU A 13 -20.96 16.03 -2.89
C LEU A 13 -22.17 15.98 -3.84
N LEU A 14 -23.36 16.17 -3.28
CA LEU A 14 -24.64 16.24 -3.99
C LEU A 14 -24.60 17.31 -5.12
N PRO A 15 -25.14 17.03 -6.32
CA PRO A 15 -25.06 17.98 -7.43
C PRO A 15 -26.12 19.08 -7.30
N LEU A 16 -25.68 20.34 -7.29
CA LEU A 16 -26.51 21.51 -7.58
C LEU A 16 -26.27 21.94 -9.03
N ALA A 17 -27.27 21.71 -9.89
CA ALA A 17 -27.26 22.08 -11.29
C ALA A 17 -27.35 23.60 -11.49
N VAL A 18 -26.42 24.22 -12.23
CA VAL A 18 -26.62 25.54 -12.86
C VAL A 18 -25.93 25.62 -14.24
N TYR A 19 -26.74 26.06 -15.20
CA TYR A 19 -26.53 26.40 -16.61
C TYR A 19 -25.12 26.83 -17.09
N ALA A 20 -24.69 26.20 -18.20
CA ALA A 20 -23.61 26.67 -19.06
C ALA A 20 -24.02 27.88 -19.91
N VAL A 21 -23.16 28.90 -19.95
CA VAL A 21 -23.14 29.94 -20.99
C VAL A 21 -21.76 29.88 -21.64
N THR A 22 -21.75 29.51 -22.91
CA THR A 22 -20.57 29.40 -23.77
C THR A 22 -19.96 30.76 -24.06
N LEU A 23 -18.69 30.96 -23.70
CA LEU A 23 -17.84 32.02 -24.24
C LEU A 23 -16.51 31.39 -24.64
N GLY A 24 -16.24 31.39 -25.95
CA GLY A 24 -15.03 30.81 -26.54
C GLY A 24 -13.78 31.60 -26.16
N ILE A 25 -12.76 30.86 -25.73
CA ILE A 25 -11.39 31.32 -25.52
C ILE A 25 -10.50 30.52 -26.51
N PRO A 26 -9.47 31.12 -27.14
CA PRO A 26 -8.69 30.46 -28.17
C PRO A 26 -7.69 29.48 -27.54
N THR A 27 -7.70 28.24 -28.02
CA THR A 27 -6.67 27.22 -27.77
C THR A 27 -5.33 27.62 -28.43
N PRO A 28 -4.18 27.48 -27.74
CA PRO A 28 -2.87 27.61 -28.38
C PRO A 28 -2.69 26.53 -29.45
N SER A 29 -2.03 26.89 -30.56
CA SER A 29 -1.77 25.96 -31.66
C SER A 29 -0.69 24.94 -31.29
N VAL A 30 -1.10 23.78 -30.80
CA VAL A 30 -0.28 22.57 -30.86
C VAL A 30 -0.17 22.16 -32.33
N ALA A 31 1.03 21.80 -32.76
CA ALA A 31 1.27 21.25 -34.08
C ALA A 31 0.32 20.07 -34.33
N GLN A 32 -0.30 20.05 -35.49
CA GLN A 32 -1.35 19.10 -35.90
C GLN A 32 -0.98 17.65 -35.57
N ASP A 33 -1.96 16.95 -35.00
CA ASP A 33 -2.03 15.51 -34.72
C ASP A 33 -1.49 14.67 -35.90
N GLU A 34 -0.28 14.14 -35.74
CA GLU A 34 -0.01 12.78 -36.17
C GLU A 34 -0.23 11.92 -34.92
N GLU A 35 -1.42 11.30 -34.78
CA GLU A 35 -1.61 10.18 -33.84
C GLU A 35 -0.45 9.22 -34.07
N ARG A 36 0.49 9.17 -33.12
CA ARG A 36 1.69 8.36 -33.27
C ARG A 36 1.27 6.90 -33.18
N GLU A 37 1.54 6.14 -34.25
CA GLU A 37 1.18 4.73 -34.29
C GLU A 37 1.81 3.99 -33.10
N PRO A 38 1.04 3.14 -32.39
CA PRO A 38 1.57 2.31 -31.32
C PRO A 38 2.66 1.36 -31.86
N PRO A 39 3.50 0.77 -30.98
CA PRO A 39 4.48 -0.22 -31.40
C PRO A 39 3.84 -1.31 -32.27
N GLY A 40 4.45 -1.66 -33.41
CA GLY A 40 3.85 -2.61 -34.36
C GLY A 40 3.52 -4.00 -33.74
N ARG A 41 4.28 -4.41 -32.70
CA ARG A 41 3.94 -5.60 -31.89
C ARG A 41 2.62 -5.45 -31.16
N TYR A 42 2.37 -4.28 -30.57
CA TYR A 42 1.13 -3.97 -29.89
C TYR A 42 -0.06 -4.00 -30.86
N SER A 43 0.08 -3.39 -32.04
CA SER A 43 -0.96 -3.43 -33.06
C SER A 43 -1.30 -4.86 -33.51
N THR A 44 -0.32 -5.76 -33.51
CA THR A 44 -0.54 -7.18 -33.82
C THR A 44 -1.23 -7.91 -32.65
N LEU A 45 -0.85 -7.62 -31.39
CA LEU A 45 -1.53 -8.15 -30.20
C LEU A 45 -3.02 -7.75 -30.17
N ARG A 46 -3.33 -6.52 -30.58
CA ARG A 46 -4.69 -5.97 -30.68
C ARG A 46 -5.50 -6.46 -31.88
N GLY A 47 -4.93 -7.30 -32.74
CA GLY A 47 -5.65 -7.87 -33.87
C GLY A 47 -6.91 -8.64 -33.44
N GLU A 48 -8.04 -8.37 -34.10
CA GLU A 48 -9.35 -8.98 -33.79
C GLU A 48 -9.49 -10.44 -34.30
N GLU A 49 -8.50 -10.99 -35.00
CA GLU A 49 -8.62 -12.31 -35.62
C GLU A 49 -8.25 -13.45 -34.65
N MET A 50 -9.24 -14.28 -34.31
CA MET A 50 -9.04 -15.56 -33.63
C MET A 50 -9.03 -16.73 -34.60
N THR A 51 -8.24 -17.76 -34.29
CA THR A 51 -8.18 -19.04 -35.03
C THR A 51 -8.69 -20.18 -34.17
N TYR A 52 -9.62 -20.99 -34.71
CA TYR A 52 -10.08 -22.20 -34.02
C TYR A 52 -8.98 -23.27 -33.99
N ALA A 53 -8.59 -23.71 -32.80
CA ALA A 53 -7.50 -24.66 -32.60
C ALA A 53 -7.99 -26.11 -32.42
N GLY A 54 -9.22 -26.31 -31.96
CA GLY A 54 -9.82 -27.63 -31.76
C GLY A 54 -10.72 -27.72 -30.54
N ARG A 55 -11.10 -28.95 -30.18
CA ARG A 55 -11.97 -29.24 -29.03
C ARG A 55 -11.20 -29.94 -27.93
N ILE A 56 -11.41 -29.53 -26.68
CA ILE A 56 -10.82 -30.15 -25.49
C ILE A 56 -11.92 -30.95 -24.78
N ARG A 57 -11.59 -32.17 -24.31
CA ARG A 57 -12.51 -33.05 -23.58
C ARG A 57 -11.81 -33.76 -22.43
N GLY A 58 -12.26 -33.52 -21.20
CA GLY A 58 -11.77 -34.19 -19.99
C GLY A 58 -10.26 -34.06 -19.80
N GLN A 59 -9.71 -32.87 -20.02
CA GLN A 59 -8.27 -32.60 -19.86
C GLN A 59 -8.01 -31.73 -18.63
N ARG A 60 -6.77 -31.71 -18.17
CA ARG A 60 -6.34 -30.87 -17.05
C ARG A 60 -5.17 -29.99 -17.47
N LEU A 61 -5.21 -28.73 -17.04
CA LEU A 61 -4.13 -27.77 -17.19
C LEU A 61 -3.80 -27.20 -15.83
N ARG A 62 -2.52 -27.12 -15.49
CA ARG A 62 -2.08 -26.51 -14.23
C ARG A 62 -1.58 -25.10 -14.49
N LEU A 63 -2.09 -24.14 -13.73
CA LEU A 63 -1.67 -22.75 -13.68
C LEU A 63 -1.03 -22.50 -12.32
N ASP A 64 0.30 -22.67 -12.23
CA ASP A 64 1.03 -22.68 -10.96
C ASP A 64 0.47 -23.75 -9.99
N ARG A 65 -0.20 -23.33 -8.91
CA ARG A 65 -0.87 -24.21 -7.94
C ARG A 65 -2.33 -24.52 -8.27
N PHE A 66 -2.93 -23.78 -9.21
CA PHE A 66 -4.31 -23.96 -9.58
C PHE A 66 -4.47 -25.01 -10.68
N GLU A 67 -5.49 -25.86 -10.59
CA GLU A 67 -5.82 -26.84 -11.61
C GLU A 67 -7.12 -26.45 -12.32
N LEU A 68 -7.06 -26.39 -13.65
CA LEU A 68 -8.23 -26.25 -14.51
C LEU A 68 -8.57 -27.62 -15.10
N GLU A 69 -9.72 -28.17 -14.73
CA GLU A 69 -10.33 -29.31 -15.42
C GLU A 69 -11.19 -28.81 -16.58
N LEU A 70 -10.70 -28.96 -17.81
CA LEU A 70 -11.39 -28.59 -19.04
C LEU A 70 -12.28 -29.76 -19.48
N SER A 71 -13.55 -29.73 -19.07
CA SER A 71 -14.49 -30.85 -19.19
C SER A 71 -14.92 -31.08 -20.64
N ASP A 72 -15.45 -30.06 -21.31
CA ASP A 72 -15.79 -30.10 -22.74
C ASP A 72 -15.94 -28.70 -23.31
N GLY A 73 -15.12 -28.33 -24.31
CA GLY A 73 -15.16 -26.99 -24.87
C GLY A 73 -14.29 -26.78 -26.10
N ARG A 74 -14.39 -25.60 -26.70
CA ARG A 74 -13.67 -25.19 -27.90
C ARG A 74 -12.56 -24.21 -27.56
N LEU A 75 -11.37 -24.44 -28.11
CA LEU A 75 -10.20 -23.58 -27.94
C LEU A 75 -9.97 -22.72 -29.18
N TYR A 76 -9.74 -21.43 -28.96
CA TYR A 76 -9.39 -20.43 -29.96
C TYR A 76 -8.09 -19.73 -29.56
N LEU A 77 -7.28 -19.38 -30.55
CA LEU A 77 -5.96 -18.79 -30.36
C LEU A 77 -5.87 -17.46 -31.10
N GLY A 78 -5.21 -16.48 -30.48
CA GLY A 78 -4.93 -15.20 -31.10
C GLY A 78 -3.81 -15.24 -32.13
N GLN A 79 -3.51 -14.06 -32.68
CA GLN A 79 -2.44 -13.89 -33.67
C GLN A 79 -1.06 -14.19 -33.07
N GLU A 80 -0.17 -14.70 -33.91
CA GLU A 80 1.22 -14.96 -33.53
C GLU A 80 2.03 -13.65 -33.53
N VAL A 81 2.78 -13.40 -32.45
CA VAL A 81 3.68 -12.24 -32.29
C VAL A 81 5.06 -12.77 -31.90
N ASP A 82 6.08 -12.43 -32.67
CA ASP A 82 7.47 -12.89 -32.46
C ASP A 82 7.62 -14.41 -32.31
N GLY A 83 6.80 -15.20 -33.02
CA GLY A 83 6.83 -16.67 -32.96
C GLY A 83 6.04 -17.27 -31.80
N LEU A 84 5.30 -16.47 -31.05
CA LEU A 84 4.52 -16.88 -29.88
C LEU A 84 3.05 -16.57 -30.07
N ILE A 85 2.17 -17.40 -29.50
CA ILE A 85 0.73 -17.15 -29.46
C ILE A 85 0.44 -16.64 -28.04
N PRO A 86 0.14 -15.35 -27.85
CA PRO A 86 0.09 -14.74 -26.53
C PRO A 86 -1.30 -14.77 -25.88
N ILE A 87 -2.35 -15.09 -26.64
CA ILE A 87 -3.74 -15.05 -26.18
C ILE A 87 -4.47 -16.32 -26.59
N ALA A 88 -5.27 -16.87 -25.67
CA ALA A 88 -6.21 -17.95 -25.96
C ALA A 88 -7.57 -17.72 -25.31
N VAL A 89 -8.62 -18.20 -25.96
CA VAL A 89 -10.00 -18.20 -25.46
C VAL A 89 -10.53 -19.63 -25.48
N TYR A 90 -11.01 -20.10 -24.34
CA TYR A 90 -11.72 -21.37 -24.22
C TYR A 90 -13.20 -21.12 -23.91
N LEU A 91 -14.08 -21.75 -24.68
CA LEU A 91 -15.54 -21.68 -24.51
C LEU A 91 -16.09 -23.08 -24.26
N GLY A 92 -16.49 -23.37 -23.02
CA GLY A 92 -17.02 -24.67 -22.60
C GLY A 92 -16.94 -24.88 -21.09
N ASP A 93 -17.46 -26.02 -20.63
CA ASP A 93 -17.51 -26.32 -19.19
C ASP A 93 -16.12 -26.68 -18.65
N GLY A 94 -15.83 -26.22 -17.43
CA GLY A 94 -14.66 -26.62 -16.68
C GLY A 94 -14.81 -26.39 -15.17
N VAL A 95 -13.77 -26.74 -14.42
CA VAL A 95 -13.70 -26.53 -12.97
C VAL A 95 -12.30 -26.01 -12.59
N LEU A 96 -12.25 -24.96 -11.78
CA LEU A 96 -11.04 -24.38 -11.19
C LEU A 96 -10.86 -24.95 -9.77
N ARG A 97 -9.67 -25.45 -9.46
CA ARG A 97 -9.32 -25.93 -8.11
C ARG A 97 -8.04 -25.33 -7.57
N GLY A 98 -7.96 -25.14 -6.25
CA GLY A 98 -6.75 -24.68 -5.57
C GLY A 98 -6.85 -24.73 -4.05
N PHE A 99 -5.70 -24.79 -3.38
CA PHE A 99 -5.58 -24.88 -1.91
C PHE A 99 -4.68 -23.77 -1.35
N ALA A 100 -4.99 -23.33 -0.13
CA ALA A 100 -4.14 -22.40 0.61
C ALA A 100 -2.85 -23.09 1.12
N PRO A 101 -1.67 -22.45 1.01
CA PRO A 101 -0.40 -23.05 1.44
C PRO A 101 -0.10 -22.91 2.94
N ASP A 102 -0.76 -21.97 3.62
CA ASP A 102 -0.51 -21.58 5.01
C ASP A 102 -1.80 -21.09 5.69
N ALA A 103 -1.75 -20.90 7.01
CA ALA A 103 -2.91 -20.53 7.80
C ALA A 103 -3.43 -19.10 7.51
N VAL A 104 -2.56 -18.18 7.08
CA VAL A 104 -2.95 -16.79 6.75
C VAL A 104 -3.78 -16.77 5.46
N GLU A 105 -3.29 -17.46 4.43
CA GLU A 105 -4.00 -17.57 3.15
C GLU A 105 -5.26 -18.44 3.25
N TYR A 106 -5.27 -19.43 4.14
CA TYR A 106 -6.48 -20.22 4.43
C TYR A 106 -7.59 -19.35 5.02
N HIS A 107 -7.29 -18.55 6.05
CA HIS A 107 -8.27 -17.66 6.67
C HIS A 107 -8.83 -16.65 5.66
N GLN A 108 -7.96 -16.08 4.82
CA GLN A 108 -8.39 -15.13 3.79
C GLN A 108 -9.30 -15.77 2.74
N LEU A 109 -9.01 -17.01 2.33
CA LEU A 109 -9.84 -17.75 1.40
C LEU A 109 -11.21 -18.07 2.01
N GLU A 110 -11.23 -18.63 3.22
CA GLU A 110 -12.45 -18.97 3.95
C GLU A 110 -13.35 -17.75 4.10
N LYS A 111 -12.79 -16.60 4.51
CA LYS A 111 -13.53 -15.35 4.63
C LYS A 111 -14.23 -14.89 3.35
N LEU A 112 -13.59 -15.07 2.18
CA LEU A 112 -14.08 -14.49 0.93
C LEU A 112 -14.86 -15.47 0.05
N SER A 113 -14.81 -16.77 0.36
CA SER A 113 -15.47 -17.84 -0.39
C SER A 113 -16.45 -18.67 0.43
N ASP A 114 -16.45 -18.53 1.77
CA ASP A 114 -17.14 -19.43 2.71
C ASP A 114 -16.72 -20.91 2.59
N ASP A 115 -15.59 -21.19 1.93
CA ASP A 115 -15.10 -22.53 1.64
C ASP A 115 -13.63 -22.73 2.06
N HIS A 116 -13.28 -23.98 2.37
CA HIS A 116 -11.92 -24.34 2.76
C HIS A 116 -10.93 -24.36 1.58
N HIS A 117 -11.41 -24.48 0.35
CA HIS A 117 -10.59 -24.56 -0.86
C HIS A 117 -11.37 -24.02 -2.06
N VAL A 118 -10.67 -23.70 -3.14
CA VAL A 118 -11.33 -23.26 -4.38
C VAL A 118 -11.83 -24.50 -5.14
N ASP A 119 -13.11 -24.57 -5.47
CA ASP A 119 -13.71 -25.57 -6.37
C ASP A 119 -14.83 -24.94 -7.22
N GLU A 120 -14.45 -24.15 -8.21
CA GLU A 120 -15.35 -23.27 -8.95
C GLU A 120 -15.64 -23.78 -10.36
N ALA A 121 -16.90 -24.09 -10.67
CA ALA A 121 -17.31 -24.43 -12.02
C ALA A 121 -17.30 -23.19 -12.93
N PHE A 122 -16.79 -23.30 -14.16
CA PHE A 122 -16.72 -22.20 -15.11
C PHE A 122 -17.20 -22.59 -16.51
N GLU A 123 -17.54 -21.59 -17.32
CA GLU A 123 -18.01 -21.78 -18.70
C GLU A 123 -17.09 -21.17 -19.77
N ARG A 124 -16.20 -20.26 -19.35
CA ARG A 124 -15.34 -19.52 -20.26
C ARG A 124 -14.04 -19.14 -19.58
N LEU A 125 -12.99 -19.06 -20.39
CA LEU A 125 -11.64 -18.75 -19.94
C LEU A 125 -10.93 -17.92 -21.01
N VAL A 126 -10.29 -16.82 -20.59
CA VAL A 126 -9.39 -16.02 -21.43
C VAL A 126 -8.01 -16.00 -20.78
N VAL A 127 -6.97 -16.35 -21.54
CA VAL A 127 -5.60 -16.42 -21.04
C VAL A 127 -4.69 -15.53 -21.86
N TRP A 128 -3.99 -14.62 -21.20
CA TRP A 128 -2.88 -13.85 -21.73
C TRP A 128 -1.58 -14.38 -21.13
N SER A 129 -0.66 -14.86 -21.97
CA SER A 129 0.67 -15.26 -21.52
C SER A 129 1.64 -15.46 -22.69
N VAL A 130 2.92 -15.15 -22.48
CA VAL A 130 4.01 -15.58 -23.38
C VAL A 130 4.76 -16.81 -22.86
N SER A 131 4.20 -17.47 -21.84
CA SER A 131 4.72 -18.71 -21.27
C SER A 131 4.39 -19.93 -22.15
N ASP A 132 4.88 -21.09 -21.71
CA ASP A 132 4.57 -22.36 -22.33
C ASP A 132 3.11 -22.81 -22.12
N THR A 133 2.37 -22.17 -21.20
CA THR A 133 0.97 -22.49 -20.88
C THR A 133 0.07 -22.54 -22.11
N LEU A 134 0.20 -21.59 -23.05
CA LEU A 134 -0.64 -21.58 -24.25
C LEU A 134 -0.26 -22.67 -25.26
N ARG A 135 1.01 -23.08 -25.27
CA ARG A 135 1.46 -24.25 -26.04
C ARG A 135 0.86 -25.52 -25.45
N ASP A 136 0.88 -25.64 -24.13
CA ASP A 136 0.33 -26.79 -23.42
C ASP A 136 -1.19 -26.87 -23.61
N LEU A 137 -1.91 -25.75 -23.46
CA LEU A 137 -3.34 -25.65 -23.73
C LEU A 137 -3.68 -26.06 -25.17
N ARG A 138 -2.90 -25.61 -26.15
CA ARG A 138 -3.07 -26.03 -27.56
C ARG A 138 -2.85 -27.53 -27.74
N ALA A 139 -1.91 -28.14 -27.03
CA ALA A 139 -1.62 -29.57 -27.13
C ALA A 139 -2.75 -30.46 -26.55
N LEU A 140 -3.61 -29.89 -25.68
CA LEU A 140 -4.79 -30.57 -25.13
C LEU A 140 -5.98 -30.63 -26.12
N ALA A 141 -5.94 -29.85 -27.20
CA ALA A 141 -7.04 -29.75 -28.16
C ALA A 141 -6.94 -30.82 -29.26
N ASP A 142 -8.00 -31.60 -29.41
CA ASP A 142 -8.17 -32.51 -30.53
C ASP A 142 -8.65 -31.75 -31.78
N PRO A 143 -8.16 -32.10 -32.99
CA PRO A 143 -8.75 -31.63 -34.23
C PRO A 143 -10.25 -31.97 -34.25
N ALA A 144 -11.08 -30.96 -34.51
CA ALA A 144 -12.52 -31.12 -34.59
C ALA A 144 -13.00 -31.03 -36.06
N ASP A 145 -14.05 -31.77 -36.39
CA ASP A 145 -14.69 -31.76 -37.71
C ASP A 145 -15.64 -30.55 -37.91
N ASP A 146 -15.75 -29.64 -36.92
CA ASP A 146 -16.52 -28.40 -37.01
C ASP A 146 -15.62 -27.18 -37.24
N GLU A 147 -16.20 -26.09 -37.73
CA GLU A 147 -15.47 -24.84 -38.00
C GLU A 147 -15.32 -23.95 -36.75
N GLY A 148 -15.83 -24.39 -35.58
CA GLY A 148 -15.96 -23.56 -34.39
C GLY A 148 -16.77 -22.29 -34.63
N ASP A 149 -16.53 -21.26 -33.81
CA ASP A 149 -17.02 -19.90 -34.03
C ASP A 149 -15.96 -18.86 -33.60
N PRO A 150 -14.93 -18.63 -34.44
CA PRO A 150 -13.85 -17.70 -34.11
C PRO A 150 -14.31 -16.26 -33.91
N LYS A 151 -15.40 -15.84 -34.58
CA LYS A 151 -15.97 -14.50 -34.43
C LYS A 151 -16.60 -14.29 -33.06
N ARG A 152 -17.22 -15.33 -32.51
CA ARG A 152 -17.73 -15.30 -31.13
C ARG A 152 -16.58 -15.21 -30.13
N ALA A 153 -15.50 -15.97 -30.34
CA ALA A 153 -14.33 -15.91 -29.47
C ALA A 153 -13.64 -14.53 -29.52
N ALA A 154 -13.49 -13.95 -30.71
CA ALA A 154 -12.93 -12.62 -30.90
C ALA A 154 -13.73 -11.54 -30.15
N ARG A 155 -15.05 -11.52 -30.36
CA ARG A 155 -15.94 -10.59 -29.65
C ARG A 155 -15.82 -10.73 -28.13
N TYR A 156 -15.75 -11.96 -27.63
CA TYR A 156 -15.61 -12.20 -26.20
C TYR A 156 -14.29 -11.69 -25.63
N LEU A 157 -13.19 -11.83 -26.39
CA LEU A 157 -11.90 -11.25 -26.03
C LEU A 157 -11.98 -9.72 -25.99
N ASP A 158 -12.64 -9.10 -26.98
CA ASP A 158 -12.77 -7.65 -27.06
C ASP A 158 -13.67 -7.08 -25.97
N ASP A 159 -14.84 -7.71 -25.72
CA ASP A 159 -15.72 -7.37 -24.60
C ASP A 159 -14.93 -7.45 -23.28
N ARG A 160 -14.10 -8.49 -23.10
CA ARG A 160 -13.30 -8.63 -21.88
C ARG A 160 -12.20 -7.57 -21.75
N ARG A 161 -11.58 -7.17 -22.85
CA ARG A 161 -10.60 -6.06 -22.87
C ARG A 161 -11.25 -4.75 -22.44
N GLU A 162 -12.43 -4.45 -22.99
CA GLU A 162 -13.22 -3.27 -22.66
C GLU A 162 -13.59 -3.27 -21.17
N ASP A 163 -14.19 -4.36 -20.67
CA ASP A 163 -14.55 -4.49 -19.26
C ASP A 163 -13.35 -4.26 -18.32
N ARG A 164 -12.17 -4.82 -18.64
CA ARG A 164 -10.97 -4.63 -17.82
C ARG A 164 -10.45 -3.19 -17.84
N LEU A 165 -10.53 -2.53 -19.00
CA LEU A 165 -10.09 -1.15 -19.10
C LEU A 165 -11.07 -0.22 -18.34
N GLU A 166 -12.37 -0.38 -18.54
CA GLU A 166 -13.40 0.47 -17.90
C GLU A 166 -13.42 0.29 -16.37
N ASP A 167 -13.41 -0.96 -15.89
CA ASP A 167 -13.59 -1.27 -14.47
C ASP A 167 -12.27 -1.19 -13.68
N GLN A 168 -11.16 -1.67 -14.27
CA GLN A 168 -9.89 -1.85 -13.57
C GLN A 168 -8.77 -0.94 -14.08
N LEU A 169 -8.99 -0.18 -15.17
CA LEU A 169 -7.95 0.60 -15.86
C LEU A 169 -6.71 -0.25 -16.15
N HIS A 170 -6.93 -1.50 -16.55
CA HIS A 170 -5.87 -2.48 -16.74
C HIS A 170 -5.85 -3.02 -18.16
N ASN A 171 -4.77 -2.73 -18.89
CA ASN A 171 -4.50 -3.29 -20.21
C ASN A 171 -3.56 -4.51 -20.12
N PRO A 172 -4.08 -5.75 -20.28
CA PRO A 172 -3.25 -6.95 -20.26
C PRO A 172 -2.32 -7.04 -21.47
N ASP A 173 -2.70 -6.47 -22.62
CA ASP A 173 -1.90 -6.53 -23.85
C ASP A 173 -0.62 -5.69 -23.71
N GLY A 174 -0.70 -4.54 -23.03
CA GLY A 174 0.47 -3.72 -22.67
C GLY A 174 1.45 -4.45 -21.75
N ARG A 175 0.92 -5.21 -20.77
CA ARG A 175 1.75 -6.07 -19.90
C ARG A 175 2.41 -7.21 -20.69
N ILE A 176 1.72 -7.83 -21.64
CA ILE A 176 2.27 -8.86 -22.53
C ILE A 176 3.37 -8.29 -23.44
N LEU A 177 3.21 -7.07 -23.93
CA LEU A 177 4.24 -6.39 -24.71
C LEU A 177 5.55 -6.25 -23.92
N GLU A 178 5.50 -5.86 -22.64
CA GLU A 178 6.70 -5.80 -21.78
C GLU A 178 7.43 -7.16 -21.76
N ASP A 179 6.69 -8.25 -21.58
CA ASP A 179 7.25 -9.59 -21.52
C ASP A 179 7.85 -10.06 -22.85
N LEU A 180 7.22 -9.74 -23.98
CA LEU A 180 7.80 -9.97 -25.32
C LEU A 180 9.15 -9.24 -25.46
N LEU A 181 9.22 -7.98 -25.03
CA LEU A 181 10.45 -7.19 -25.06
C LEU A 181 11.53 -7.77 -24.14
N ARG A 182 11.16 -8.24 -22.93
CA ARG A 182 12.10 -8.91 -22.02
C ARG A 182 12.62 -10.24 -22.58
N ARG A 183 11.77 -11.04 -23.23
CA ARG A 183 12.21 -12.25 -23.93
C ARG A 183 13.18 -11.94 -25.06
N GLN A 184 12.93 -10.88 -25.82
CA GLN A 184 13.84 -10.43 -26.87
C GLN A 184 15.19 -9.96 -26.30
N ALA A 185 15.19 -9.38 -25.09
CA ALA A 185 16.41 -9.04 -24.36
C ALA A 185 17.11 -10.27 -23.72
N GLY A 186 16.45 -11.44 -23.70
CA GLY A 186 16.98 -12.67 -23.12
C GLY A 186 16.90 -12.74 -21.59
N THR A 187 16.10 -11.87 -20.95
CA THR A 187 16.02 -11.75 -19.49
C THR A 187 14.80 -12.44 -18.87
N LEU A 188 13.86 -12.91 -19.68
CA LEU A 188 12.67 -13.61 -19.20
C LEU A 188 12.62 -15.06 -19.70
N GLN A 189 12.60 -16.00 -18.76
CA GLN A 189 12.38 -17.42 -19.04
C GLN A 189 10.90 -17.73 -19.26
N SER A 190 10.58 -18.78 -20.04
CA SER A 190 9.20 -19.12 -20.42
C SER A 190 8.32 -19.51 -19.24
N ASP A 191 8.88 -20.27 -18.31
CA ASP A 191 8.22 -20.73 -17.09
C ASP A 191 8.01 -19.61 -16.06
N ARG A 192 8.69 -18.47 -16.21
CA ARG A 192 8.59 -17.27 -15.36
C ARG A 192 7.80 -16.13 -16.00
N ALA A 193 7.23 -16.31 -17.18
CA ALA A 193 6.51 -15.23 -17.86
C ALA A 193 5.17 -14.87 -17.20
N PHE A 194 4.72 -13.64 -17.42
CA PHE A 194 3.41 -13.16 -17.03
C PHE A 194 2.31 -14.11 -17.52
N LEU A 195 1.36 -14.37 -16.65
CA LEU A 195 0.12 -15.06 -16.98
C LEU A 195 -1.03 -14.28 -16.35
N LEU A 196 -2.08 -14.06 -17.14
CA LEU A 196 -3.38 -13.64 -16.65
C LEU A 196 -4.42 -14.58 -17.22
N ALA A 197 -5.20 -15.21 -16.34
CA ALA A 197 -6.31 -16.06 -16.70
C ALA A 197 -7.59 -15.49 -16.06
N ASP A 198 -8.47 -14.96 -16.89
CA ASP A 198 -9.82 -14.57 -16.50
C ASP A 198 -10.75 -15.77 -16.69
N ILE A 199 -11.45 -16.16 -15.64
CA ILE A 199 -12.28 -17.36 -15.55
C ILE A 199 -13.71 -16.93 -15.19
N ASP A 200 -14.66 -17.17 -16.09
CA ASP A 200 -16.07 -16.85 -15.92
C ASP A 200 -16.77 -18.01 -15.19
N THR A 201 -16.80 -17.94 -13.87
CA THR A 201 -17.37 -18.96 -12.98
C THR A 201 -18.89 -18.88 -12.92
N LYS A 202 -19.54 -19.97 -12.53
CA LYS A 202 -21.01 -20.08 -12.49
C LYS A 202 -21.62 -19.34 -11.30
N ASP A 203 -20.91 -19.32 -10.17
CA ASP A 203 -21.44 -18.83 -8.90
C ASP A 203 -20.79 -17.49 -8.51
N GLU A 204 -19.48 -17.34 -8.71
CA GLU A 204 -18.72 -16.15 -8.28
C GLU A 204 -18.55 -15.07 -9.36
N GLY A 205 -18.95 -15.33 -10.59
CA GLY A 205 -18.64 -14.47 -11.74
C GLY A 205 -17.17 -14.55 -12.12
N TRP A 206 -16.54 -13.42 -12.45
CA TRP A 206 -15.17 -13.42 -12.94
C TRP A 206 -14.13 -13.55 -11.82
N LEU A 207 -13.45 -14.69 -11.78
CA LEU A 207 -12.22 -14.86 -11.01
C LEU A 207 -11.01 -14.64 -11.92
N THR A 208 -9.98 -13.98 -11.40
CA THR A 208 -8.72 -13.74 -12.11
C THR A 208 -7.58 -14.45 -11.40
N ILE A 209 -6.81 -15.25 -12.15
CA ILE A 209 -5.51 -15.75 -11.71
C ILE A 209 -4.43 -14.95 -12.43
N THR A 210 -3.54 -14.34 -11.67
CA THR A 210 -2.34 -13.69 -12.20
C THR A 210 -1.09 -14.43 -11.73
N ARG A 211 -0.09 -14.48 -12.61
CA ARG A 211 1.30 -14.74 -12.25
C ARG A 211 2.14 -13.60 -12.81
N ASP A 212 2.66 -12.71 -11.97
CA ASP A 212 3.50 -11.60 -12.40
C ASP A 212 4.93 -11.71 -11.84
N PRO A 213 5.95 -12.03 -12.67
CA PRO A 213 7.35 -12.07 -12.24
C PRO A 213 7.92 -10.71 -11.80
N GLY A 214 7.18 -9.61 -12.01
CA GLY A 214 7.52 -8.28 -11.51
C GLY A 214 7.02 -8.02 -10.09
N ALA A 215 6.13 -8.86 -9.55
CA ALA A 215 5.62 -8.75 -8.19
C ALA A 215 6.50 -9.54 -7.20
N ARG A 216 6.35 -9.24 -5.90
CA ARG A 216 6.96 -9.98 -4.80
C ARG A 216 6.29 -11.33 -4.64
N GLU A 217 5.01 -11.31 -4.30
CA GLU A 217 4.13 -12.47 -4.37
C GLU A 217 3.58 -12.55 -5.78
N GLU A 218 4.15 -13.44 -6.59
CA GLU A 218 3.90 -13.43 -8.02
C GLU A 218 2.51 -13.94 -8.37
N VAL A 219 1.92 -14.80 -7.54
CA VAL A 219 0.69 -15.51 -7.87
C VAL A 219 -0.49 -14.96 -7.06
N GLU A 220 -1.54 -14.53 -7.75
CA GLU A 220 -2.73 -13.98 -7.12
C GLU A 220 -3.99 -14.68 -7.67
N LEU A 221 -4.96 -14.92 -6.79
CA LEU A 221 -6.35 -15.25 -7.14
C LEU A 221 -7.24 -14.16 -6.55
N TYR A 222 -8.01 -13.46 -7.39
CA TYR A 222 -8.87 -12.40 -6.92
C TYR A 222 -10.18 -12.30 -7.71
N LYS A 223 -11.18 -11.71 -7.06
CA LYS A 223 -12.45 -11.28 -7.66
C LYS A 223 -12.49 -9.76 -7.70
N HIS A 224 -12.97 -9.18 -8.80
CA HIS A 224 -13.12 -7.71 -8.90
C HIS A 224 -14.59 -7.31 -8.80
N ASP A 225 -14.92 -6.43 -7.84
CA ASP A 225 -16.22 -5.78 -7.75
C ASP A 225 -16.17 -4.42 -8.46
N SER A 226 -16.79 -4.33 -9.64
CA SER A 226 -16.80 -3.11 -10.46
C SER A 226 -17.59 -1.95 -9.84
N ARG A 227 -18.60 -2.25 -9.01
CA ARG A 227 -19.42 -1.20 -8.36
C ARG A 227 -18.64 -0.48 -7.28
N ARG A 228 -17.81 -1.21 -6.53
CA ARG A 228 -16.99 -0.68 -5.45
C ARG A 228 -15.56 -0.38 -5.87
N ARG A 229 -15.13 -0.89 -7.04
CA ARG A 229 -13.76 -0.81 -7.57
C ARG A 229 -12.74 -1.39 -6.58
N ILE A 230 -13.07 -2.55 -6.00
CA ILE A 230 -12.23 -3.28 -5.05
C ILE A 230 -11.86 -4.63 -5.67
N ARG A 231 -10.64 -5.10 -5.38
CA ARG A 231 -10.23 -6.48 -5.64
C ARG A 231 -10.23 -7.26 -4.33
N ASP A 232 -11.06 -8.29 -4.27
CA ASP A 232 -11.09 -9.24 -3.18
C ASP A 232 -10.05 -10.32 -3.46
N TYR A 233 -8.88 -10.19 -2.84
CA TYR A 233 -7.77 -11.13 -2.99
C TYR A 233 -7.98 -12.36 -2.11
N TRP A 234 -8.44 -13.44 -2.74
CA TRP A 234 -8.64 -14.73 -2.08
C TRP A 234 -7.30 -15.34 -1.68
N LEU A 235 -6.32 -15.31 -2.59
CA LEU A 235 -4.97 -15.80 -2.35
C LEU A 235 -3.94 -14.85 -2.96
N ARG A 236 -2.83 -14.65 -2.26
CA ARG A 236 -1.65 -13.96 -2.79
C ARG A 236 -0.39 -14.59 -2.21
N VAL A 237 0.43 -15.18 -3.08
CA VAL A 237 1.43 -16.18 -2.70
C VAL A 237 2.59 -16.19 -3.69
N ASP A 238 3.73 -16.70 -3.25
CA ASP A 238 4.90 -16.85 -4.13
C ASP A 238 4.73 -17.96 -5.18
N PHE A 239 5.55 -17.92 -6.21
CA PHE A 239 5.54 -18.90 -7.28
C PHE A 239 5.91 -20.32 -6.79
N LEU A 240 5.11 -21.33 -7.16
CA LEU A 240 5.23 -22.68 -6.62
C LEU A 240 6.62 -23.32 -6.80
N PRO A 241 7.37 -23.12 -7.92
CA PRO A 241 8.73 -23.60 -8.06
C PRO A 241 9.72 -23.10 -7.01
N ASP A 242 9.46 -21.98 -6.36
CA ASP A 242 10.32 -21.41 -5.31
C ASP A 242 10.17 -22.15 -3.97
N PHE A 243 9.11 -22.93 -3.81
CA PHE A 243 8.90 -23.77 -2.65
C PHE A 243 9.76 -25.05 -2.68
N THR A 244 10.11 -25.55 -1.49
CA THR A 244 10.70 -26.88 -1.32
C THR A 244 9.76 -27.99 -1.79
N ALA A 245 10.29 -29.19 -2.04
CA ALA A 245 9.46 -30.32 -2.51
C ALA A 245 8.31 -30.67 -1.54
N GLU A 246 8.51 -30.52 -0.24
CA GLU A 246 7.47 -30.77 0.77
C GLU A 246 6.40 -29.69 0.75
N GLN A 247 6.81 -28.41 0.73
CA GLN A 247 5.88 -27.28 0.62
C GLN A 247 5.05 -27.34 -0.67
N ARG A 248 5.68 -27.71 -1.80
CA ARG A 248 4.97 -27.90 -3.08
C ARG A 248 3.92 -29.00 -3.00
N ALA A 249 4.22 -30.13 -2.35
CA ALA A 249 3.25 -31.21 -2.20
C ALA A 249 2.02 -30.74 -1.40
N ARG A 250 2.23 -30.01 -0.29
CA ARG A 250 1.14 -29.45 0.52
C ARG A 250 0.27 -28.45 -0.26
N ALA A 251 0.90 -27.57 -1.03
CA ALA A 251 0.20 -26.58 -1.84
C ALA A 251 -0.62 -27.20 -3.00
N LEU A 252 -0.37 -28.46 -3.37
CA LEU A 252 -1.03 -29.15 -4.48
C LEU A 252 -2.01 -30.25 -4.07
N ASP A 253 -1.67 -31.03 -3.04
CA ASP A 253 -2.36 -32.28 -2.68
C ASP A 253 -3.44 -32.10 -1.59
N GLY A 254 -3.72 -30.85 -1.18
CA GLY A 254 -4.74 -30.50 -0.19
C GLY A 254 -4.27 -30.62 1.27
N TYR A 255 -5.23 -30.66 2.20
CA TYR A 255 -4.97 -30.64 3.64
C TYR A 255 -4.54 -31.99 4.21
N VAL A 256 -3.68 -31.96 5.24
CA VAL A 256 -3.21 -33.16 5.94
C VAL A 256 -4.35 -33.82 6.72
N VAL A 257 -5.25 -32.99 7.25
CA VAL A 257 -6.48 -33.38 7.92
C VAL A 257 -7.64 -32.95 7.04
N ASP A 258 -8.63 -33.83 6.87
CA ASP A 258 -9.86 -33.51 6.14
C ASP A 258 -10.65 -32.46 6.95
N PRO A 259 -10.92 -31.25 6.42
CA PRO A 259 -11.69 -30.22 7.12
C PRO A 259 -13.04 -30.76 7.63
N GLU A 260 -13.70 -31.60 6.84
CA GLU A 260 -15.00 -32.21 7.16
C GLU A 260 -14.95 -33.20 8.33
N SER A 261 -13.76 -33.54 8.82
CA SER A 261 -13.56 -34.43 9.96
C SER A 261 -13.46 -33.74 11.31
N LEU A 262 -13.46 -32.40 11.34
CA LEU A 262 -13.35 -31.58 12.55
C LEU A 262 -14.75 -31.16 13.02
N ASP A 263 -15.02 -31.26 14.33
CA ASP A 263 -16.32 -30.96 14.94
C ASP A 263 -16.50 -29.47 15.32
N ASP A 264 -15.39 -28.70 15.33
CA ASP A 264 -15.30 -27.30 15.76
C ASP A 264 -14.80 -26.40 14.61
N GLU A 265 -14.66 -25.10 14.86
CA GLU A 265 -14.13 -24.11 13.90
C GLU A 265 -12.76 -24.55 13.34
N VAL A 266 -12.68 -24.65 12.01
CA VAL A 266 -11.53 -25.22 11.31
C VAL A 266 -10.45 -24.15 11.18
N THR A 267 -9.40 -24.24 11.99
CA THR A 267 -8.23 -23.35 11.84
C THR A 267 -7.21 -23.94 10.88
N GLY A 268 -6.45 -23.08 10.19
CA GLY A 268 -5.34 -23.53 9.35
C GLY A 268 -4.33 -24.39 10.12
N GLY A 269 -4.08 -24.07 11.39
CA GLY A 269 -3.25 -24.88 12.29
C GLY A 269 -3.81 -26.28 12.52
N ALA A 270 -5.13 -26.43 12.71
CA ALA A 270 -5.80 -27.73 12.86
C ALA A 270 -5.71 -28.59 11.58
N LEU A 271 -5.61 -27.95 10.40
CA LEU A 271 -5.39 -28.60 9.11
C LEU A 271 -3.91 -28.98 8.84
N GLY A 272 -3.01 -28.63 9.76
CA GLY A 272 -1.57 -28.87 9.64
C GLY A 272 -0.83 -27.86 8.76
N LEU A 273 -1.43 -26.69 8.52
CA LEU A 273 -0.80 -25.60 7.80
C LEU A 273 0.20 -24.86 8.71
N PRO A 274 1.32 -24.35 8.14
CA PRO A 274 2.21 -23.46 8.88
C PRO A 274 1.45 -22.18 9.28
N ALA A 275 1.72 -21.69 10.50
CA ALA A 275 1.11 -20.45 10.98
C ALA A 275 1.57 -19.22 10.20
N ARG A 276 2.80 -19.26 9.67
CA ARG A 276 3.43 -18.16 8.95
C ARG A 276 3.37 -18.38 7.44
N PRO A 277 3.24 -17.31 6.64
CA PRO A 277 3.48 -17.37 5.21
C PRO A 277 4.86 -17.97 4.92
N LEU A 278 4.95 -18.73 3.84
CA LEU A 278 6.22 -19.34 3.43
C LEU A 278 7.12 -18.26 2.81
N ASP A 279 8.33 -18.09 3.35
CA ASP A 279 9.30 -17.13 2.81
C ASP A 279 9.78 -17.55 1.40
N SER A 280 9.83 -16.61 0.46
CA SER A 280 10.50 -16.74 -0.84
C SER A 280 11.75 -15.86 -0.95
N ASP A 281 12.55 -16.07 -2.01
CA ASP A 281 13.75 -15.29 -2.26
C ASP A 281 13.45 -13.79 -2.37
N ALA A 282 14.40 -12.96 -1.94
CA ALA A 282 14.26 -11.50 -2.03
C ALA A 282 14.01 -11.07 -3.48
N TRP A 283 12.83 -10.49 -3.73
CA TRP A 283 12.52 -9.78 -4.99
C TRP A 283 13.67 -8.86 -5.38
N ASN A 284 14.11 -8.97 -6.64
CA ASN A 284 15.25 -8.23 -7.16
C ASN A 284 14.78 -7.15 -8.14
N PRO A 285 15.15 -5.88 -7.93
CA PRO A 285 14.83 -4.83 -8.88
C PRO A 285 15.54 -5.09 -10.21
N ARG A 286 14.82 -4.88 -11.33
CA ARG A 286 15.38 -5.02 -12.68
C ARG A 286 15.99 -3.71 -13.18
N ILE A 287 15.52 -2.59 -12.65
CA ILE A 287 15.91 -1.22 -13.02
C ILE A 287 16.04 -0.37 -11.76
N ARG A 288 16.99 0.57 -11.79
CA ARG A 288 17.07 1.67 -10.84
C ARG A 288 16.85 2.99 -11.55
N VAL A 289 16.15 3.91 -10.89
CA VAL A 289 16.08 5.33 -11.26
C VAL A 289 16.76 6.16 -10.18
N PRO A 290 18.10 6.29 -10.19
CA PRO A 290 18.84 7.04 -9.16
C PRO A 290 18.49 8.53 -9.11
N ARG A 291 18.05 9.11 -10.22
CA ARG A 291 17.67 10.52 -10.32
C ARG A 291 16.48 10.71 -11.23
N ALA A 292 15.55 11.55 -10.82
CA ALA A 292 14.48 12.08 -11.65
C ALA A 292 14.44 13.60 -11.56
N GLN A 293 14.18 14.23 -12.70
CA GLN A 293 13.91 15.66 -12.78
C GLN A 293 12.52 15.88 -13.34
N VAL A 294 11.73 16.76 -12.73
CA VAL A 294 10.37 17.08 -13.14
C VAL A 294 10.25 18.59 -13.26
N ASP A 295 9.70 19.09 -14.36
CA ASP A 295 9.39 20.49 -14.61
C ASP A 295 7.88 20.58 -14.90
N LEU A 296 7.12 21.14 -13.96
CA LEU A 296 5.66 21.14 -13.97
C LEU A 296 5.14 22.57 -14.02
N ALA A 297 4.39 22.89 -15.07
CA ALA A 297 3.60 24.10 -15.17
C ALA A 297 2.18 23.84 -14.68
N LEU A 298 1.72 24.68 -13.75
CA LEU A 298 0.46 24.58 -13.04
C LEU A 298 -0.37 25.82 -13.31
N GLU A 299 -1.52 25.64 -13.96
CA GLU A 299 -2.44 26.72 -14.26
C GLU A 299 -3.49 26.93 -13.14
N GLY A 300 -4.04 28.14 -13.06
CA GLY A 300 -4.97 28.53 -11.99
C GLY A 300 -6.38 27.92 -12.09
N ASN A 301 -6.65 27.10 -13.11
CA ASN A 301 -7.90 26.37 -13.32
C ASN A 301 -7.81 24.88 -12.96
N GLY A 302 -6.61 24.33 -12.75
CA GLY A 302 -6.40 22.91 -12.45
C GLY A 302 -5.55 22.15 -13.46
N ASP A 303 -5.32 22.75 -14.63
CA ASP A 303 -4.54 22.16 -15.70
C ASP A 303 -3.06 22.10 -15.31
N ALA A 304 -2.42 20.99 -15.65
CA ALA A 304 -0.99 20.80 -15.50
C ALA A 304 -0.39 20.34 -16.83
N SER A 305 0.72 20.95 -17.21
CA SER A 305 1.61 20.42 -18.25
C SER A 305 2.98 20.15 -17.63
N GLY A 306 3.54 18.99 -17.91
CA GLY A 306 4.76 18.51 -17.25
C GLY A 306 5.72 17.89 -18.22
N THR A 307 7.02 18.09 -17.96
CA THR A 307 8.07 17.25 -18.51
C THR A 307 8.86 16.59 -17.40
N ALA A 308 9.20 15.33 -17.60
CA ALA A 308 10.02 14.56 -16.66
C ALA A 308 11.19 13.90 -17.39
N ALA A 309 12.32 13.79 -16.72
CA ALA A 309 13.49 13.06 -17.18
C ALA A 309 13.96 12.09 -16.09
N LEU A 310 13.94 10.80 -16.41
CA LEU A 310 14.36 9.71 -15.53
C LEU A 310 15.72 9.20 -16.00
N LEU A 311 16.75 9.26 -15.15
CA LEU A 311 18.01 8.57 -15.42
C LEU A 311 17.81 7.09 -15.12
N ILE A 312 17.73 6.27 -16.17
CA ILE A 312 17.51 4.83 -16.08
C ILE A 312 18.86 4.11 -15.99
N GLU A 313 18.98 3.21 -15.03
CA GLU A 313 20.08 2.26 -14.92
C GLU A 313 19.53 0.83 -14.90
N PRO A 314 19.60 0.11 -16.03
CA PRO A 314 19.22 -1.29 -16.09
C PRO A 314 20.12 -2.15 -15.20
N LEU A 315 19.55 -3.04 -14.41
CA LEU A 315 20.27 -4.07 -13.65
C LEU A 315 20.34 -5.40 -14.41
N GLU A 316 19.48 -5.57 -15.40
CA GLU A 316 19.50 -6.63 -16.40
C GLU A 316 19.34 -6.05 -17.83
N PRO A 317 19.77 -6.76 -18.89
CA PRO A 317 19.52 -6.32 -20.26
C PRO A 317 18.04 -6.01 -20.51
N THR A 318 17.76 -4.82 -21.02
CA THR A 318 16.39 -4.29 -21.10
C THR A 318 16.07 -3.78 -22.50
N ARG A 319 14.92 -4.17 -23.05
CA ARG A 319 14.38 -3.67 -24.33
C ARG A 319 13.02 -2.97 -24.20
N GLY A 320 12.40 -3.04 -23.04
CA GLY A 320 11.15 -2.35 -22.75
C GLY A 320 11.15 -1.78 -21.34
N LEU A 321 10.41 -0.70 -21.12
CA LEU A 321 10.24 -0.10 -19.81
C LEU A 321 8.75 0.03 -19.50
N ARG A 322 8.34 -0.21 -18.26
CA ARG A 322 6.98 0.03 -17.81
C ARG A 322 6.97 1.01 -16.63
N LEU A 323 6.36 2.17 -16.85
CA LEU A 323 6.31 3.27 -15.87
C LEU A 323 4.87 3.47 -15.36
N LEU A 324 4.74 3.98 -14.15
CA LEU A 324 3.48 4.40 -13.54
C LEU A 324 3.34 5.92 -13.64
N LEU A 325 2.17 6.40 -14.05
CA LEU A 325 1.78 7.81 -14.03
C LEU A 325 0.29 7.92 -13.65
N SER A 326 -0.09 9.06 -13.08
CA SER A 326 -1.46 9.36 -12.67
C SER A 326 -2.45 9.15 -13.81
N GLN A 327 -3.61 8.59 -13.48
CA GLN A 327 -4.67 8.25 -14.43
C GLN A 327 -5.34 9.48 -15.03
N VAL A 328 -5.12 10.69 -14.49
CA VAL A 328 -5.69 11.95 -15.01
C VAL A 328 -4.69 12.76 -15.85
N LEU A 329 -3.53 12.18 -16.14
CA LEU A 329 -2.48 12.79 -16.98
C LEU A 329 -2.34 11.97 -18.26
N GLU A 330 -2.46 12.61 -19.41
CA GLU A 330 -2.16 12.03 -20.73
C GLU A 330 -0.65 12.11 -21.00
N VAL A 331 -0.06 11.07 -21.60
CA VAL A 331 1.34 11.14 -22.07
C VAL A 331 1.33 11.56 -23.53
N ILE A 332 1.95 12.71 -23.81
CA ILE A 332 1.97 13.35 -25.12
C ILE A 332 3.18 12.91 -25.95
N ASP A 333 4.35 12.77 -25.31
CA ASP A 333 5.58 12.40 -25.99
C ASP A 333 6.51 11.63 -25.05
N VAL A 334 7.22 10.62 -25.59
CA VAL A 334 8.28 9.89 -24.91
C VAL A 334 9.52 9.91 -25.79
N ARG A 335 10.65 10.32 -25.21
CA ARG A 335 11.93 10.42 -25.91
C ARG A 335 13.08 9.79 -25.14
N LEU A 336 14.09 9.34 -25.86
CA LEU A 336 15.35 8.84 -25.31
C LEU A 336 16.47 9.83 -25.54
N ALA A 337 17.21 10.13 -24.48
CA ALA A 337 18.42 10.94 -24.53
C ALA A 337 19.62 10.15 -23.95
N PRO A 338 20.85 10.42 -24.41
CA PRO A 338 22.04 9.87 -23.79
C PRO A 338 22.16 10.32 -22.32
N PRO A 339 22.80 9.53 -21.44
CA PRO A 339 23.03 9.94 -20.05
C PRO A 339 24.08 11.06 -19.99
N PRO A 340 24.02 11.95 -18.97
CA PRO A 340 24.99 13.03 -18.80
C PRO A 340 26.43 12.52 -18.63
N GLU A 341 27.41 13.32 -19.03
CA GLU A 341 28.82 13.06 -18.71
C GLU A 341 29.04 13.15 -17.18
N GLY A 342 28.98 11.99 -16.52
CA GLY A 342 29.08 11.87 -15.06
C GLY A 342 27.81 12.27 -14.31
N ASP A 343 27.73 11.89 -13.03
CA ASP A 343 26.57 12.16 -12.16
C ASP A 343 26.44 13.65 -11.73
N THR A 344 27.32 14.53 -12.23
CA THR A 344 27.41 15.94 -11.83
C THR A 344 26.62 16.90 -12.73
N SER A 345 26.01 16.44 -13.83
CA SER A 345 25.22 17.34 -14.69
C SER A 345 24.12 18.04 -13.89
N PRO A 346 23.95 19.36 -14.00
CA PRO A 346 22.93 20.08 -13.25
C PRO A 346 21.50 19.83 -13.79
N SER A 347 21.33 19.32 -15.01
CA SER A 347 20.02 19.11 -15.65
C SER A 347 20.00 17.92 -16.61
N LEU A 348 19.01 17.02 -16.46
CA LEU A 348 18.73 15.88 -17.34
C LEU A 348 17.85 16.28 -18.54
N LEU A 349 17.07 17.36 -18.41
CA LEU A 349 16.18 17.84 -19.48
C LEU A 349 16.93 18.61 -20.59
N GLN A 350 18.11 19.16 -20.30
CA GLN A 350 18.83 20.11 -21.19
C GLN A 350 20.04 19.49 -21.93
N MET A 351 20.10 18.17 -22.08
CA MET A 351 21.26 17.50 -22.65
C MET A 351 21.44 17.75 -24.16
N GLU A 352 22.31 18.72 -24.46
CA GLU A 352 22.94 19.16 -25.72
C GLU A 352 22.16 18.95 -27.03
N ALA A 353 21.40 19.98 -27.44
CA ALA A 353 21.25 20.27 -28.86
C ALA A 353 22.61 20.70 -29.41
N LYS A 354 23.17 19.97 -30.38
CA LYS A 354 24.38 20.39 -31.13
C LYS A 354 24.27 21.88 -31.47
N GLU A 355 25.22 22.68 -31.01
CA GLU A 355 25.56 24.13 -31.15
C GLU A 355 24.99 24.98 -32.33
N ASN A 356 23.86 24.65 -32.96
CA ASN A 356 23.41 25.30 -34.19
C ASN A 356 21.89 25.40 -34.36
N THR A 357 21.10 25.20 -33.31
CA THR A 357 19.69 25.56 -33.33
C THR A 357 19.46 26.69 -32.33
N ALA A 358 19.09 27.86 -32.86
CA ALA A 358 18.51 28.96 -32.11
C ALA A 358 17.12 28.53 -31.59
N ALA A 359 17.08 27.52 -30.72
CA ALA A 359 15.88 27.22 -29.95
C ALA A 359 15.69 28.38 -28.98
N GLU A 360 14.61 29.14 -29.17
CA GLU A 360 14.17 30.11 -28.17
C GLU A 360 13.99 29.37 -26.84
N ALA A 361 14.42 29.99 -25.73
CA ALA A 361 14.13 29.45 -24.41
C ALA A 361 12.60 29.30 -24.28
N PRO A 362 12.10 28.22 -23.65
CA PRO A 362 10.66 28.04 -23.47
C PRO A 362 10.07 29.24 -22.74
N ALA A 363 8.79 29.52 -23.00
CA ALA A 363 8.10 30.55 -22.26
C ALA A 363 8.19 30.28 -20.74
N PRO A 364 8.21 31.31 -19.87
CA PRO A 364 8.39 31.10 -18.43
C PRO A 364 7.34 30.19 -17.79
N ASP A 365 6.12 30.19 -18.31
CA ASP A 365 4.97 29.37 -17.95
C ASP A 365 4.95 27.99 -18.61
N GLU A 366 5.87 27.69 -19.53
CA GLU A 366 5.96 26.39 -20.19
C GLU A 366 7.07 25.52 -19.58
N PRO A 367 6.84 24.20 -19.46
CA PRO A 367 7.88 23.25 -19.07
C PRO A 367 9.05 23.23 -20.07
N THR A 368 10.21 22.79 -19.59
CA THR A 368 11.38 22.58 -20.46
C THR A 368 11.06 21.52 -21.54
N PRO A 369 11.23 21.83 -22.85
CA PRO A 369 10.95 20.87 -23.92
C PRO A 369 11.86 19.64 -23.90
N LEU A 370 11.37 18.54 -24.46
CA LEU A 370 12.14 17.30 -24.58
C LEU A 370 13.25 17.45 -25.66
N SER A 371 14.44 16.92 -25.37
CA SER A 371 15.62 17.02 -26.25
C SER A 371 15.99 15.72 -26.96
N GLY A 372 15.48 14.57 -26.50
CA GLY A 372 15.82 13.25 -27.01
C GLY A 372 15.23 12.88 -28.38
N GLU A 373 15.47 11.64 -28.79
CA GLU A 373 14.86 11.00 -29.96
C GLU A 373 13.53 10.34 -29.57
N ALA A 374 12.47 10.54 -30.36
CA ALA A 374 11.15 9.97 -30.08
C ALA A 374 11.16 8.43 -30.11
N VAL A 375 10.40 7.82 -29.19
CA VAL A 375 10.22 6.36 -29.11
C VAL A 375 8.73 6.00 -28.98
N PRO A 376 8.31 4.84 -29.50
CA PRO A 376 6.92 4.41 -29.40
C PRO A 376 6.59 3.92 -27.98
N PHE A 377 5.37 4.18 -27.55
CA PHE A 377 4.85 3.75 -26.26
C PHE A 377 3.37 3.34 -26.38
N VAL A 378 2.87 2.64 -25.35
CA VAL A 378 1.48 2.24 -25.20
C VAL A 378 0.96 2.76 -23.87
N ARG A 379 -0.21 3.38 -23.94
CA ARG A 379 -1.06 3.68 -22.79
C ARG A 379 -2.49 3.83 -23.28
N GLU A 380 -3.40 2.99 -22.80
CA GLU A 380 -4.81 3.07 -23.17
C GLU A 380 -5.57 4.15 -22.38
N ARG A 381 -6.57 4.70 -23.06
CA ARG A 381 -7.48 5.75 -22.60
C ARG A 381 -8.89 5.16 -22.51
N ASP A 382 -9.58 5.45 -21.40
CA ASP A 382 -10.99 5.13 -21.16
C ASP A 382 -11.80 6.44 -21.22
N ASP A 383 -12.57 6.58 -22.30
CA ASP A 383 -13.39 7.75 -22.60
C ASP A 383 -14.71 7.73 -21.80
N ARG A 384 -14.73 8.42 -20.66
CA ARG A 384 -15.91 8.43 -19.79
C ARG A 384 -16.88 9.54 -20.17
N LEU A 385 -18.10 9.15 -20.55
CA LEU A 385 -19.21 10.08 -20.76
C LEU A 385 -19.46 10.95 -19.51
N MET A 386 -19.33 12.28 -19.67
CA MET A 386 -19.60 13.28 -18.64
C MET A 386 -18.68 13.23 -17.41
N ALA A 387 -17.47 12.66 -17.54
CA ALA A 387 -16.43 12.69 -16.53
C ALA A 387 -15.07 13.00 -17.19
N ASP A 388 -14.07 13.28 -16.36
CA ASP A 388 -12.69 13.43 -16.83
C ASP A 388 -12.24 12.14 -17.54
N ASP A 389 -11.52 12.31 -18.64
CA ASP A 389 -10.84 11.20 -19.31
C ASP A 389 -9.85 10.57 -18.33
N VAL A 390 -9.82 9.24 -18.30
CA VAL A 390 -8.88 8.49 -17.48
C VAL A 390 -8.06 7.56 -18.33
N PHE A 391 -6.82 7.36 -17.92
CA PHE A 391 -5.85 6.51 -18.60
C PHE A 391 -5.50 5.32 -17.70
N GLU A 392 -5.12 4.20 -18.31
CA GLU A 392 -4.45 3.15 -17.55
C GLU A 392 -3.22 3.75 -16.83
N PRO A 393 -2.88 3.31 -15.62
CA PRO A 393 -1.76 3.90 -14.89
C PRO A 393 -0.39 3.54 -15.49
N TRP A 394 -0.35 2.54 -16.39
CA TRP A 394 0.88 1.99 -16.94
C TRP A 394 1.23 2.57 -18.31
N ILE A 395 2.50 2.94 -18.47
CA ILE A 395 3.08 3.37 -19.75
C ILE A 395 4.10 2.31 -20.15
N THR A 396 3.86 1.61 -21.27
CA THR A 396 4.78 0.60 -21.79
C THR A 396 5.58 1.16 -22.95
N ILE A 397 6.90 1.30 -22.81
CA ILE A 397 7.80 1.94 -23.77
C ILE A 397 8.63 0.87 -24.47
N GLU A 398 8.63 0.85 -25.81
CA GLU A 398 9.54 0.00 -26.58
C GLU A 398 10.85 0.76 -26.89
N LEU A 399 11.97 0.22 -26.42
CA LEU A 399 13.29 0.80 -26.67
C LEU A 399 13.79 0.41 -28.08
N PRO A 400 14.51 1.31 -28.79
CA PRO A 400 14.97 1.06 -30.16
C PRO A 400 15.97 -0.11 -30.25
N ARG A 401 16.67 -0.37 -29.14
CA ARG A 401 17.62 -1.48 -28.98
C ARG A 401 17.57 -2.01 -27.55
N THR A 402 18.23 -3.14 -27.34
CA THR A 402 18.55 -3.61 -25.99
C THR A 402 19.63 -2.71 -25.39
N PHE A 403 19.41 -2.27 -24.15
CA PHE A 403 20.40 -1.63 -23.30
C PHE A 403 20.93 -2.66 -22.33
N GLU A 404 22.25 -2.78 -22.23
CA GLU A 404 22.90 -3.77 -21.35
C GLU A 404 22.81 -3.36 -19.87
N ALA A 405 22.98 -4.31 -18.96
CA ALA A 405 23.07 -4.00 -17.54
C ALA A 405 24.18 -2.97 -17.25
N GLY A 406 23.84 -1.92 -16.49
CA GLY A 406 24.71 -0.78 -16.19
C GLY A 406 24.82 0.26 -17.31
N GLU A 407 24.25 0.02 -18.49
CA GLU A 407 24.22 1.01 -19.58
C GLU A 407 23.14 2.07 -19.30
N ARG A 408 23.55 3.20 -18.72
CA ARG A 408 22.65 4.30 -18.37
C ARG A 408 22.10 5.02 -19.60
N PHE A 409 20.87 5.49 -19.49
CA PHE A 409 20.23 6.38 -20.47
C PHE A 409 19.12 7.22 -19.81
N VAL A 410 18.61 8.24 -20.49
CA VAL A 410 17.54 9.10 -19.97
C VAL A 410 16.27 8.86 -20.77
N VAL A 411 15.18 8.58 -20.05
CA VAL A 411 13.82 8.60 -20.61
C VAL A 411 13.20 9.94 -20.26
N GLN A 412 12.76 10.66 -21.29
CA GLN A 412 12.08 11.94 -21.16
C GLN A 412 10.60 11.75 -21.52
N LEU A 413 9.69 12.30 -20.72
CA LEU A 413 8.24 12.25 -20.94
C LEU A 413 7.69 13.67 -20.95
N ALA A 414 6.75 13.95 -21.85
CA ALA A 414 5.86 15.10 -21.78
C ALA A 414 4.44 14.59 -21.51
N TYR A 415 3.73 15.26 -20.61
CA TYR A 415 2.39 14.87 -20.20
C TYR A 415 1.55 16.08 -19.79
N GLU A 416 0.23 15.97 -19.92
CA GLU A 416 -0.70 17.04 -19.57
C GLU A 416 -2.03 16.49 -19.02
N GLY A 417 -2.78 17.30 -18.29
CA GLY A 417 -4.11 16.93 -17.80
C GLY A 417 -4.54 17.72 -16.58
N GLU A 418 -5.72 17.40 -16.05
CA GLU A 418 -6.30 18.07 -14.89
C GLU A 418 -5.80 17.46 -13.57
N LEU A 419 -4.52 17.66 -13.25
CA LEU A 419 -3.90 17.11 -12.05
C LEU A 419 -4.40 17.77 -10.75
N ILE A 420 -4.87 19.02 -10.83
CA ILE A 420 -5.29 19.80 -9.68
C ILE A 420 -6.78 20.13 -9.79
N GLU A 421 -7.53 19.90 -8.73
CA GLU A 421 -8.91 20.36 -8.62
C GLU A 421 -8.96 21.68 -7.84
N ARG A 422 -9.53 22.73 -8.43
CA ARG A 422 -9.74 24.01 -7.74
C ARG A 422 -11.07 24.04 -6.99
N LEU A 423 -11.00 24.15 -5.67
CA LEU A 423 -12.16 24.26 -4.80
C LEU A 423 -12.65 25.71 -4.74
N ARG A 424 -13.70 26.01 -5.52
CA ARG A 424 -14.21 27.38 -5.70
C ARG A 424 -14.71 28.04 -4.41
N GLU A 425 -15.21 27.25 -3.46
CA GLU A 425 -15.79 27.77 -2.21
C GLU A 425 -14.72 28.27 -1.23
N SER A 426 -13.58 27.59 -1.14
CA SER A 426 -12.47 27.97 -0.25
C SER A 426 -11.32 28.69 -0.97
N ASN A 427 -11.32 28.72 -2.32
CA ASN A 427 -10.17 29.11 -3.16
C ASN A 427 -8.92 28.22 -2.97
N ASP A 428 -9.11 26.97 -2.55
CA ASP A 428 -8.04 25.99 -2.42
C ASP A 428 -7.83 25.15 -3.66
N PHE A 429 -6.76 24.36 -3.59
CA PHE A 429 -6.39 23.36 -4.58
C PHE A 429 -6.29 22.00 -3.92
N LEU A 430 -6.82 20.98 -4.58
CA LEU A 430 -6.68 19.59 -4.21
C LEU A 430 -5.85 18.90 -5.29
N LEU A 431 -4.74 18.29 -4.90
CA LEU A 431 -3.95 17.45 -5.81
C LEU A 431 -4.66 16.10 -5.98
N LYS A 432 -5.09 15.75 -7.21
CA LYS A 432 -5.88 14.53 -7.48
C LYS A 432 -5.07 13.24 -7.25
N ASP A 433 -3.74 13.30 -7.34
CA ASP A 433 -2.83 12.17 -7.10
C ASP A 433 -1.52 12.64 -6.45
N THR A 434 -1.25 12.20 -5.22
CA THR A 434 -0.08 12.67 -4.45
C THR A 434 1.18 11.82 -4.64
N ILE A 435 1.13 10.76 -5.44
CA ILE A 435 2.25 9.82 -5.60
C ILE A 435 2.70 9.70 -7.05
N TYR A 436 1.75 9.52 -7.97
CA TYR A 436 2.00 9.26 -9.38
C TYR A 436 1.78 10.49 -10.26
N TRP A 437 1.76 11.70 -9.67
CA TRP A 437 1.81 12.96 -10.43
C TRP A 437 3.08 13.13 -11.28
N GLN A 438 4.10 12.31 -11.03
CA GLN A 438 5.32 12.20 -11.82
C GLN A 438 5.59 10.74 -12.22
N PRO A 439 6.22 10.48 -13.38
CA PRO A 439 6.46 9.12 -13.87
C PRO A 439 7.42 8.32 -12.97
N ARG A 440 7.05 7.08 -12.62
CA ARG A 440 7.84 6.22 -11.73
C ARG A 440 8.04 4.82 -12.28
N HIS A 441 9.21 4.25 -12.05
CA HIS A 441 9.42 2.82 -12.25
C HIS A 441 9.02 2.04 -10.97
N PRO A 442 8.20 0.98 -11.04
CA PRO A 442 7.76 0.22 -9.85
C PRO A 442 8.93 -0.38 -9.08
N ASP A 443 9.97 -0.85 -9.79
CA ASP A 443 11.13 -1.45 -9.13
C ASP A 443 12.03 -0.44 -8.38
N THR A 444 11.83 0.87 -8.58
CA THR A 444 12.69 1.87 -7.94
C THR A 444 12.19 2.26 -6.57
N ARG A 445 12.93 1.83 -5.54
CA ARG A 445 12.68 2.23 -4.16
C ARG A 445 13.04 3.68 -3.88
N LEU A 446 14.28 4.10 -4.13
CA LEU A 446 14.78 5.44 -3.78
C LEU A 446 15.27 6.21 -5.01
N THR A 447 14.86 7.47 -5.09
CA THR A 447 15.25 8.39 -6.18
C THR A 447 15.57 9.75 -5.61
N ARG A 448 16.64 10.39 -6.12
CA ARG A 448 16.88 11.81 -5.86
C ARG A 448 16.05 12.66 -6.81
N LEU A 449 15.27 13.59 -6.26
CA LEU A 449 14.31 14.40 -7.02
C LEU A 449 14.80 15.83 -7.19
N ASP A 450 14.59 16.35 -8.40
CA ASP A 450 14.87 17.72 -8.81
C ASP A 450 13.60 18.29 -9.45
N LEU A 451 12.85 19.06 -8.67
CA LEU A 451 11.47 19.45 -8.97
C LEU A 451 11.44 20.94 -9.28
N THR A 452 10.95 21.31 -10.45
CA THR A 452 10.69 22.70 -10.83
C THR A 452 9.19 22.88 -11.00
N PHE A 453 8.63 23.89 -10.34
CA PHE A 453 7.23 24.26 -10.43
C PHE A 453 7.10 25.65 -11.02
N ARG A 454 6.21 25.81 -11.99
CA ARG A 454 5.88 27.07 -12.66
C ARG A 454 4.41 27.34 -12.45
N MET A 455 4.07 28.50 -11.94
CA MET A 455 2.68 28.86 -11.65
C MET A 455 2.47 30.36 -11.73
N PRO A 456 1.22 30.86 -11.85
CA PRO A 456 0.94 32.28 -11.73
C PRO A 456 1.56 32.88 -10.45
N GLU A 457 2.13 34.08 -10.54
CA GLU A 457 2.97 34.68 -9.48
C GLU A 457 2.35 34.76 -8.08
N ARG A 458 1.01 34.78 -8.03
CA ARG A 458 0.20 34.83 -6.81
C ARG A 458 0.18 33.53 -6.01
N TYR A 459 0.57 32.40 -6.60
CA TYR A 459 0.61 31.10 -5.95
C TYR A 459 2.03 30.71 -5.56
N GLN A 460 2.14 29.80 -4.60
CA GLN A 460 3.37 29.18 -4.13
C GLN A 460 3.18 27.66 -4.03
N VAL A 461 4.29 26.92 -4.06
CA VAL A 461 4.30 25.47 -3.85
C VAL A 461 5.06 25.14 -2.56
N ALA A 462 4.42 24.31 -1.73
CA ALA A 462 5.01 23.65 -0.59
C ALA A 462 5.41 22.22 -1.00
N SER A 463 6.71 21.90 -0.99
CA SER A 463 7.24 20.57 -1.37
C SER A 463 8.29 20.12 -0.35
N GLY A 464 8.54 18.81 -0.25
CA GLY A 464 9.68 18.31 0.51
C GLY A 464 11.01 18.51 -0.23
N GLY A 465 12.11 18.39 0.51
CA GLY A 465 13.46 18.75 0.07
C GLY A 465 13.86 20.19 0.39
N VAL A 466 14.90 20.68 -0.27
CA VAL A 466 15.44 22.04 -0.07
C VAL A 466 15.10 22.92 -1.27
N MET A 467 14.49 24.08 -1.01
CA MET A 467 14.27 25.09 -2.04
C MET A 467 15.61 25.73 -2.45
N THR A 468 15.99 25.57 -3.71
CA THR A 468 17.28 26.04 -4.25
C THR A 468 17.17 27.27 -5.14
N ARG A 469 15.97 27.57 -5.65
CA ARG A 469 15.67 28.73 -6.49
C ARG A 469 14.22 29.15 -6.32
N GLU A 470 14.01 30.46 -6.30
CA GLU A 470 12.70 31.09 -6.44
C GLU A 470 12.89 32.39 -7.22
N GLU A 471 12.07 32.60 -8.26
CA GLU A 471 12.04 33.84 -9.03
C GLU A 471 10.65 34.07 -9.64
N VAL A 472 10.40 35.29 -10.10
CA VAL A 472 9.21 35.63 -10.89
C VAL A 472 9.67 36.23 -12.22
N VAL A 473 9.20 35.66 -13.33
CA VAL A 473 9.49 36.09 -14.70
C VAL A 473 8.18 36.12 -15.46
N ASP A 474 7.85 37.26 -16.08
CA ASP A 474 6.63 37.47 -16.87
C ASP A 474 5.35 36.91 -16.19
N ASP A 475 5.07 37.40 -14.98
CA ASP A 475 3.92 37.00 -14.13
C ASP A 475 3.88 35.51 -13.72
N THR A 476 4.96 34.76 -13.98
CA THR A 476 5.12 33.35 -13.60
C THR A 476 6.13 33.22 -12.47
N ARG A 477 5.73 32.65 -11.33
CA ARG A 477 6.64 32.22 -10.27
C ARG A 477 7.22 30.86 -10.62
N ILE A 478 8.54 30.75 -10.53
CA ILE A 478 9.30 29.53 -10.77
C ILE A 478 10.02 29.15 -9.48
N MET A 479 9.71 27.98 -8.93
CA MET A 479 10.31 27.45 -7.71
C MET A 479 11.02 26.12 -8.00
N ARG A 480 12.26 25.95 -7.54
CA ARG A 480 13.03 24.71 -7.69
C ARG A 480 13.34 24.09 -6.32
N TRP A 481 12.92 22.85 -6.14
CA TRP A 481 13.12 22.03 -4.94
C TRP A 481 13.99 20.82 -5.26
N VAL A 482 14.95 20.50 -4.40
CA VAL A 482 15.85 19.35 -4.60
C VAL A 482 15.92 18.55 -3.31
N THR A 483 15.75 17.23 -3.40
CA THR A 483 15.95 16.36 -2.24
C THR A 483 17.44 16.24 -1.92
N ASP A 484 17.79 16.42 -0.66
CA ASP A 484 19.16 16.36 -0.15
C ASP A 484 19.68 14.91 -0.15
N LYS A 485 18.79 13.95 0.09
CA LYS A 485 19.00 12.51 -0.04
C LYS A 485 18.01 11.88 -1.03
N PRO A 486 18.30 10.68 -1.57
CA PRO A 486 17.29 9.89 -2.26
C PRO A 486 16.11 9.58 -1.34
N VAL A 487 14.90 9.70 -1.85
CA VAL A 487 13.65 9.49 -1.12
C VAL A 487 12.79 8.46 -1.82
N ARG A 488 11.88 7.82 -1.08
CA ARG A 488 10.96 6.83 -1.66
C ARG A 488 9.90 7.45 -2.55
N ASN A 489 9.33 8.56 -2.10
CA ASN A 489 8.29 9.31 -2.78
C ASN A 489 8.34 10.77 -2.32
N MET A 490 7.61 11.64 -3.03
CA MET A 490 7.45 13.04 -2.69
C MET A 490 6.15 13.57 -3.27
N SER A 491 5.54 14.52 -2.56
CA SER A 491 4.37 15.27 -3.01
C SER A 491 4.61 16.76 -2.86
N PHE A 492 3.63 17.54 -3.27
CA PHE A 492 3.60 18.99 -3.11
C PHE A 492 2.17 19.48 -2.87
N HIS A 493 2.04 20.71 -2.42
CA HIS A 493 0.77 21.41 -2.29
C HIS A 493 0.87 22.80 -2.93
N LEU A 494 -0.10 23.14 -3.78
CA LEU A 494 -0.23 24.43 -4.44
C LEU A 494 -1.22 25.31 -3.66
N GLY A 495 -0.88 26.56 -3.40
CA GLY A 495 -1.80 27.45 -2.72
C GLY A 495 -1.32 28.90 -2.63
N GLN A 496 -2.11 29.71 -1.92
CA GLN A 496 -1.70 31.03 -1.46
C GLN A 496 -1.31 30.92 0.00
N PHE A 497 -0.01 30.93 0.28
CA PHE A 497 0.51 30.65 1.61
C PHE A 497 1.14 31.87 2.27
N ASP A 498 0.84 32.01 3.55
CA ASP A 498 1.63 32.73 4.54
C ASP A 498 2.57 31.74 5.22
N VAL A 499 3.89 31.97 5.06
CA VAL A 499 4.93 31.05 5.52
C VAL A 499 5.50 31.50 6.86
N THR A 500 5.41 30.63 7.87
CA THR A 500 6.06 30.84 9.17
C THR A 500 7.15 29.79 9.35
N THR A 501 8.40 30.22 9.50
CA THR A 501 9.52 29.30 9.81
C THR A 501 10.03 29.55 11.20
N VAL A 502 10.22 28.48 11.95
CA VAL A 502 10.69 28.55 13.32
C VAL A 502 11.94 27.68 13.51
N GLU A 503 13.06 28.36 13.70
CA GLU A 503 14.34 27.75 14.04
C GLU A 503 14.27 27.14 15.46
N ARG A 504 15.04 26.07 15.68
CA ARG A 504 15.01 25.27 16.92
C ARG A 504 16.40 25.16 17.54
N ALA A 505 16.44 24.80 18.82
CA ALA A 505 17.70 24.50 19.52
C ALA A 505 18.27 23.11 19.12
N SER A 506 17.40 22.16 18.76
CA SER A 506 17.74 20.87 18.17
C SER A 506 17.05 20.77 16.79
N PRO A 507 17.76 20.35 15.72
CA PRO A 507 17.16 20.22 14.39
C PRO A 507 16.00 19.21 14.38
N PRO A 508 15.04 19.34 13.46
CA PRO A 508 15.03 20.19 12.25
C PRO A 508 14.41 21.58 12.47
N ALA A 509 14.58 22.49 11.51
CA ALA A 509 13.71 23.67 11.41
C ALA A 509 12.28 23.24 11.00
N VAL A 510 11.27 23.93 11.53
CA VAL A 510 9.85 23.69 11.19
C VAL A 510 9.28 24.86 10.41
N SER A 511 8.71 24.59 9.24
CA SER A 511 8.05 25.60 8.40
C SER A 511 6.58 25.25 8.21
N VAL A 512 5.69 26.22 8.47
CA VAL A 512 4.25 26.08 8.29
C VAL A 512 3.80 26.95 7.12
N TYR A 513 3.17 26.32 6.14
CA TYR A 513 2.56 26.94 4.97
C TYR A 513 1.03 26.89 5.15
N GLY A 514 0.42 28.03 5.46
CA GLY A 514 -1.02 28.12 5.70
C GLY A 514 -1.66 29.27 4.95
N ASN A 515 -2.97 29.18 4.70
CA ASN A 515 -3.75 30.24 4.10
C ASN A 515 -4.48 31.01 5.21
N ASP A 516 -4.21 32.32 5.38
CA ASP A 516 -4.87 33.17 6.39
C ASP A 516 -6.41 33.16 6.31
N ASN A 517 -7.00 32.74 5.17
CA ASN A 517 -8.44 32.64 5.01
C ASN A 517 -9.06 31.39 5.65
N HIS A 518 -8.25 30.46 6.16
CA HIS A 518 -8.75 29.22 6.75
C HIS A 518 -8.96 29.36 8.25
N LEU A 519 -10.01 28.70 8.75
CA LEU A 519 -10.35 28.69 10.17
C LEU A 519 -9.21 28.13 11.03
N GLY A 520 -8.42 27.20 10.49
CA GLY A 520 -7.24 26.63 11.14
C GLY A 520 -6.10 27.63 11.37
N PHE A 521 -6.11 28.80 10.73
CA PHE A 521 -4.99 29.74 10.72
C PHE A 521 -5.28 31.10 11.39
N ALA A 522 -6.27 31.15 12.27
CA ALA A 522 -6.45 32.27 13.19
C ALA A 522 -5.19 32.52 14.06
N PRO A 523 -4.90 33.76 14.49
CA PRO A 523 -3.74 34.05 15.34
C PRO A 523 -3.69 33.16 16.59
N GLY A 524 -2.57 32.50 16.86
CA GLY A 524 -2.40 31.52 17.94
C GLY A 524 -2.43 30.06 17.48
N ASN A 525 -3.18 29.73 16.43
CA ASN A 525 -3.28 28.35 15.94
C ASN A 525 -1.99 27.86 15.25
N ARG A 526 -1.28 28.78 14.58
CA ARG A 526 0.03 28.50 13.97
C ARG A 526 1.05 28.14 15.05
N GLU A 527 1.10 28.93 16.10
CA GLU A 527 2.02 28.76 17.22
C GLU A 527 1.75 27.43 17.93
N LYS A 528 0.48 27.10 18.19
CA LYS A 528 0.08 25.81 18.76
C LYS A 528 0.48 24.64 17.87
N THR A 529 0.24 24.74 16.57
CA THR A 529 0.66 23.68 15.62
C THR A 529 2.18 23.48 15.66
N VAL A 530 2.96 24.57 15.63
CA VAL A 530 4.43 24.48 15.74
C VAL A 530 4.86 23.87 17.07
N GLU A 531 4.21 24.23 18.17
CA GLU A 531 4.48 23.69 19.50
C GLU A 531 4.27 22.18 19.53
N ASP A 532 3.13 21.68 19.06
CA ASP A 532 2.82 20.25 19.07
C ASP A 532 3.74 19.44 18.14
N LEU A 533 4.05 19.96 16.95
CA LEU A 533 5.03 19.34 16.06
C LEU A 533 6.41 19.27 16.70
N THR A 534 6.81 20.33 17.42
CA THR A 534 8.12 20.38 18.11
C THR A 534 8.15 19.39 19.27
N ALA A 535 7.12 19.35 20.12
CA ALA A 535 7.01 18.41 21.22
C ALA A 535 7.01 16.96 20.72
N SER A 536 6.33 16.68 19.60
CA SER A 536 6.34 15.36 18.96
C SER A 536 7.75 14.98 18.50
N ILE A 537 8.46 15.87 17.82
CA ILE A 537 9.85 15.62 17.38
C ILE A 537 10.78 15.36 18.58
N GLU A 538 10.65 16.13 19.67
CA GLU A 538 11.48 15.97 20.87
C GLU A 538 11.24 14.61 21.53
N LEU A 539 9.97 14.23 21.74
CA LEU A 539 9.61 12.94 22.31
C LEU A 539 10.08 11.79 21.42
N PHE A 540 9.79 11.83 20.12
CA PHE A 540 10.15 10.76 19.20
C PHE A 540 11.64 10.67 18.95
N SER A 541 12.39 11.77 19.09
CA SER A 541 13.84 11.71 19.08
C SER A 541 14.40 10.94 20.26
N ASP A 542 13.72 10.97 21.41
CA ASP A 542 14.04 10.11 22.55
C ASP A 542 13.66 8.66 22.25
N TYR A 543 12.50 8.34 21.65
CA TYR A 543 12.13 6.95 21.41
C TYR A 543 12.80 6.29 20.19
N PHE A 544 13.08 7.05 19.13
CA PHE A 544 13.46 6.51 17.81
C PHE A 544 14.84 6.99 17.34
N GLY A 545 15.47 7.92 18.07
CA GLY A 545 16.75 8.53 17.68
C GLY A 545 16.57 9.80 16.84
N PRO A 546 17.67 10.44 16.40
CA PRO A 546 17.63 11.77 15.80
C PRO A 546 16.66 11.91 14.61
N PHE A 547 16.06 13.08 14.45
CA PHE A 547 15.18 13.38 13.32
C PHE A 547 15.91 13.16 11.97
N PRO A 548 15.32 12.44 11.00
CA PRO A 548 16.05 11.91 9.85
C PRO A 548 16.29 12.89 8.69
N PHE A 549 15.56 14.02 8.64
CA PHE A 549 15.61 15.01 7.55
C PHE A 549 16.12 16.38 8.03
N SER A 550 16.51 17.25 7.10
CA SER A 550 17.06 18.58 7.43
C SER A 550 16.04 19.59 7.96
N SER A 551 14.79 19.42 7.56
CA SER A 551 13.66 20.34 7.80
C SER A 551 12.35 19.56 7.82
N LEU A 552 11.36 20.06 8.54
CA LEU A 552 9.97 19.61 8.44
C LEU A 552 9.10 20.76 7.95
N LEU A 553 8.50 20.58 6.77
CA LEU A 553 7.49 21.48 6.22
C LEU A 553 6.11 20.89 6.52
N THR A 554 5.15 21.70 6.95
CA THR A 554 3.75 21.30 7.06
C THR A 554 2.84 22.27 6.33
N THR A 555 1.76 21.76 5.74
CA THR A 555 0.72 22.56 5.10
C THR A 555 -0.63 21.91 5.31
N GLU A 556 -1.68 22.74 5.34
CA GLU A 556 -3.05 22.27 5.36
C GLU A 556 -3.54 21.84 3.99
N THR A 557 -4.47 20.91 3.96
CA THR A 557 -5.19 20.46 2.78
C THR A 557 -6.69 20.50 3.08
N PRO A 558 -7.54 20.62 2.05
CA PRO A 558 -8.99 20.57 2.21
C PRO A 558 -9.52 19.16 2.54
N THR A 559 -8.62 18.17 2.69
CA THR A 559 -8.99 16.78 2.96
C THR A 559 -9.25 16.55 4.46
N GLN A 560 -9.87 15.42 4.79
CA GLN A 560 -10.03 14.92 6.16
C GLN A 560 -8.94 13.89 6.53
N SER A 561 -7.81 13.90 5.84
CA SER A 561 -6.72 12.94 6.00
C SER A 561 -5.37 13.64 6.15
N GLY A 562 -4.37 12.87 6.52
CA GLY A 562 -2.98 13.31 6.64
C GLY A 562 -2.12 12.45 5.72
N GLN A 563 -1.06 13.05 5.19
CA GLN A 563 -0.04 12.34 4.45
C GLN A 563 1.33 12.86 4.84
N ALA A 564 2.17 11.95 5.29
CA ALA A 564 3.56 12.21 5.60
C ALA A 564 4.48 11.74 4.46
N PHE A 565 5.23 12.70 3.91
CA PHE A 565 6.34 12.50 2.99
C PHE A 565 7.66 12.88 3.68
N PRO A 566 8.83 12.47 3.14
CA PRO A 566 10.13 12.87 3.68
C PRO A 566 10.29 14.39 3.84
N GLY A 567 10.24 14.87 5.09
CA GLY A 567 10.33 16.29 5.43
C GLY A 567 9.11 17.15 5.06
N LEU A 568 7.96 16.54 4.71
CA LEU A 568 6.73 17.23 4.33
C LEU A 568 5.50 16.55 4.96
N LEU A 569 4.65 17.32 5.64
CA LEU A 569 3.33 16.88 6.12
C LEU A 569 2.24 17.64 5.36
N LEU A 570 1.34 16.89 4.73
CA LEU A 570 0.08 17.40 4.20
C LEU A 570 -1.00 17.03 5.22
N LEU A 571 -1.45 17.98 6.02
CA LEU A 571 -2.41 17.74 7.10
C LEU A 571 -3.80 18.24 6.72
N SER A 572 -4.86 17.68 7.30
CA SER A 572 -6.18 18.29 7.20
C SER A 572 -6.16 19.71 7.78
N TYR A 573 -6.85 20.66 7.15
CA TYR A 573 -7.05 22.01 7.72
C TYR A 573 -7.69 21.98 9.11
N GLN A 574 -8.47 20.93 9.41
CA GLN A 574 -9.09 20.70 10.72
C GLN A 574 -8.07 20.33 11.79
N ALA A 575 -6.88 19.87 11.41
CA ALA A 575 -5.79 19.53 12.30
C ALA A 575 -4.87 20.72 12.60
N PHE A 576 -5.26 21.95 12.27
CA PHE A 576 -4.53 23.16 12.65
C PHE A 576 -5.18 23.86 13.83
N GLY A 577 -4.35 24.24 14.80
CA GLY A 577 -4.81 24.91 16.03
C GLY A 577 -5.64 24.03 16.96
N GLU A 578 -6.62 24.64 17.61
CA GLU A 578 -7.44 24.07 18.69
C GLU A 578 -8.85 23.61 18.25
N LEU A 579 -9.14 23.55 16.95
CA LEU A 579 -10.49 23.20 16.45
C LEU A 579 -11.00 21.84 16.95
N HIS A 580 -10.08 20.90 17.24
CA HIS A 580 -10.34 19.60 17.84
C HIS A 580 -9.27 19.26 18.90
N THR A 581 -9.08 20.13 19.90
CA THR A 581 -8.11 19.90 21.00
C THR A 581 -8.25 18.49 21.60
N GLY A 582 -7.12 17.82 21.79
CA GLY A 582 -7.02 16.40 22.12
C GLY A 582 -6.77 15.58 20.85
N GLU A 583 -7.78 15.50 19.97
CA GLU A 583 -7.70 14.71 18.73
C GLU A 583 -6.66 15.24 17.74
N ALA A 584 -6.59 16.57 17.58
CA ALA A 584 -5.71 17.21 16.60
C ALA A 584 -4.24 17.10 17.00
N GLU A 585 -3.92 17.17 18.29
CA GLU A 585 -2.58 16.93 18.84
C GLU A 585 -2.09 15.51 18.50
N LEU A 586 -2.94 14.52 18.73
CA LEU A 586 -2.63 13.11 18.48
C LEU A 586 -2.48 12.82 16.99
N PHE A 587 -3.33 13.43 16.16
CA PHE A 587 -3.21 13.36 14.71
C PHE A 587 -1.89 13.95 14.21
N ARG A 588 -1.50 15.15 14.69
CA ARG A 588 -0.21 15.76 14.35
C ARG A 588 0.96 14.87 14.79
N ALA A 589 0.88 14.29 15.98
CA ALA A 589 1.90 13.36 16.49
C ALA A 589 2.02 12.09 15.62
N HIS A 590 0.90 11.50 15.19
CA HIS A 590 0.88 10.37 14.25
C HIS A 590 1.65 10.71 12.95
N GLU A 591 1.33 11.85 12.34
CA GLU A 591 1.94 12.27 11.07
C GLU A 591 3.43 12.63 11.22
N VAL A 592 3.85 13.17 12.37
CA VAL A 592 5.28 13.38 12.67
C VAL A 592 6.02 12.05 12.85
N ALA A 593 5.40 11.03 13.45
CA ALA A 593 6.03 9.73 13.66
C ALA A 593 6.39 9.04 12.33
N HIS A 594 5.58 9.25 11.28
CA HIS A 594 5.90 8.76 9.93
C HIS A 594 7.21 9.28 9.35
N GLN A 595 7.78 10.37 9.88
CA GLN A 595 9.10 10.84 9.47
C GLN A 595 10.18 9.77 9.74
N TRP A 596 10.03 8.94 10.78
CA TRP A 596 10.81 7.72 10.97
C TRP A 596 10.16 6.54 10.24
N TRP A 597 8.90 6.25 10.57
CA TRP A 597 8.20 5.03 10.15
C TRP A 597 7.49 5.20 8.81
N GLY A 598 8.16 4.84 7.71
CA GLY A 598 7.65 4.89 6.35
C GLY A 598 8.32 5.94 5.46
N ALA A 599 8.86 7.02 6.03
CA ALA A 599 9.63 8.02 5.28
C ALA A 599 11.14 7.76 5.32
N ALA A 600 11.72 7.60 6.50
CA ALA A 600 13.16 7.32 6.65
C ALA A 600 13.49 5.83 6.74
N ILE A 601 12.59 5.04 7.30
CA ILE A 601 12.64 3.58 7.35
C ILE A 601 11.54 3.09 6.42
N ASP A 602 11.94 2.52 5.29
CA ASP A 602 11.01 1.92 4.35
C ASP A 602 10.57 0.55 4.90
N TRP A 603 9.51 -0.05 4.35
CA TRP A 603 9.13 -1.43 4.67
C TRP A 603 9.55 -2.37 3.56
N GLU A 604 9.79 -3.62 3.92
CA GLU A 604 10.21 -4.64 2.98
C GLU A 604 9.09 -4.90 1.99
N ASP A 605 7.94 -5.41 2.42
CA ASP A 605 6.76 -5.69 1.58
C ASP A 605 5.43 -5.18 2.16
N TYR A 606 4.34 -5.25 1.41
CA TYR A 606 3.00 -4.82 1.85
C TYR A 606 2.56 -5.51 3.14
N ARG A 607 3.02 -6.74 3.39
CA ARG A 607 2.78 -7.48 4.63
C ARG A 607 3.38 -6.79 5.86
N ASP A 608 4.41 -5.96 5.68
CA ASP A 608 5.10 -5.22 6.74
C ASP A 608 4.61 -3.77 6.88
N GLN A 609 3.65 -3.35 6.06
CA GLN A 609 3.15 -1.96 6.08
C GLN A 609 2.51 -1.59 7.42
N TRP A 610 2.01 -2.58 8.18
CA TRP A 610 1.49 -2.37 9.53
C TRP A 610 2.50 -1.74 10.48
N MET A 611 3.80 -1.97 10.25
CA MET A 611 4.82 -1.34 11.07
C MET A 611 4.92 0.16 10.82
N SER A 612 4.53 0.67 9.65
CA SER A 612 4.48 2.11 9.42
C SER A 612 3.29 2.73 10.14
N GLU A 613 2.09 2.21 9.89
CA GLU A 613 0.84 2.75 10.42
C GLU A 613 0.69 2.48 11.92
N GLY A 614 0.87 1.23 12.36
CA GLY A 614 0.77 0.81 13.76
C GLY A 614 1.82 1.46 14.66
N PHE A 615 3.04 1.71 14.18
CA PHE A 615 4.07 2.37 14.99
C PHE A 615 3.79 3.88 15.11
N ALA A 616 3.36 4.53 14.02
CA ALA A 616 2.94 5.93 14.05
C ALA A 616 1.71 6.12 14.96
N GLN A 617 0.78 5.18 14.89
CA GLN A 617 -0.41 5.11 15.72
C GLN A 617 -0.07 4.96 17.20
N TYR A 618 0.84 4.05 17.54
CA TYR A 618 1.29 3.91 18.92
C TYR A 618 2.10 5.11 19.41
N ALA A 619 2.88 5.75 18.54
CA ALA A 619 3.61 6.97 18.86
C ALA A 619 2.66 8.12 19.27
N ALA A 620 1.48 8.23 18.66
CA ALA A 620 0.45 9.17 19.10
C ALA A 620 -0.05 8.85 20.53
N ALA A 621 -0.25 7.58 20.88
CA ALA A 621 -0.60 7.21 22.26
C ALA A 621 0.55 7.50 23.25
N LEU A 622 1.80 7.26 22.86
CA LEU A 622 2.96 7.66 23.67
C LEU A 622 3.02 9.18 23.85
N TYR A 623 2.63 9.96 22.85
CA TYR A 623 2.53 11.42 22.94
C TYR A 623 1.48 11.84 23.98
N ALA A 624 0.29 11.23 23.97
CA ALA A 624 -0.73 11.44 25.01
C ALA A 624 -0.14 11.19 26.41
N LEU A 625 0.51 10.04 26.59
CA LEU A 625 1.01 9.60 27.88
C LEU A 625 2.22 10.42 28.39
N GLN A 626 3.17 10.76 27.50
CA GLN A 626 4.48 11.29 27.90
C GLN A 626 4.63 12.80 27.68
N ALA A 627 4.05 13.35 26.62
CA ALA A 627 4.17 14.77 26.30
C ALA A 627 2.99 15.58 26.85
N LEU A 628 1.76 15.06 26.72
CA LEU A 628 0.58 15.68 27.31
C LEU A 628 0.39 15.32 28.79
N GLU A 629 1.09 14.29 29.27
CA GLU A 629 0.93 13.73 30.62
C GLU A 629 -0.54 13.36 30.94
N ASP A 630 -1.29 12.92 29.92
CA ASP A 630 -2.70 12.59 30.00
C ASP A 630 -2.91 11.07 29.93
N GLU A 631 -2.83 10.43 31.10
CA GLU A 631 -3.01 8.98 31.25
C GLU A 631 -4.44 8.53 30.92
N ASP A 632 -5.45 9.36 31.20
CA ASP A 632 -6.84 9.04 30.90
C ASP A 632 -7.05 9.00 29.37
N GLN A 633 -6.56 10.00 28.63
CA GLN A 633 -6.59 10.01 27.17
C GLN A 633 -5.84 8.82 26.56
N PHE A 634 -4.68 8.46 27.13
CA PHE A 634 -3.95 7.26 26.71
C PHE A 634 -4.79 6.00 26.88
N LEU A 635 -5.40 5.80 28.06
CA LEU A 635 -6.22 4.62 28.34
C LEU A 635 -7.50 4.57 27.49
N GLU A 636 -8.13 5.72 27.22
CA GLU A 636 -9.27 5.81 26.31
C GLU A 636 -8.91 5.38 24.89
N MET A 637 -7.72 5.73 24.38
CA MET A 637 -7.23 5.25 23.08
C MET A 637 -7.03 3.73 23.06
N ILE A 638 -6.36 3.19 24.09
CA ILE A 638 -6.15 1.73 24.18
C ILE A 638 -7.50 1.00 24.26
N ASP A 639 -8.44 1.49 25.07
CA ASP A 639 -9.75 0.84 25.20
C ASP A 639 -10.58 0.94 23.91
N ALA A 640 -10.46 2.06 23.18
CA ALA A 640 -11.12 2.22 21.90
C ALA A 640 -10.55 1.27 20.82
N TRP A 641 -9.21 1.16 20.70
CA TRP A 641 -8.58 0.14 19.83
C TRP A 641 -8.99 -1.27 20.23
N ARG A 642 -9.04 -1.56 21.53
CA ARG A 642 -9.50 -2.85 22.03
C ARG A 642 -10.91 -3.14 21.53
N HIS A 643 -11.84 -2.19 21.69
CA HIS A 643 -13.22 -2.38 21.27
C HIS A 643 -13.39 -2.53 19.75
N ASP A 644 -12.64 -1.75 18.97
CA ASP A 644 -12.69 -1.80 17.52
C ASP A 644 -12.13 -3.16 17.01
N VAL A 645 -10.99 -3.61 17.54
CA VAL A 645 -10.40 -4.91 17.17
C VAL A 645 -11.24 -6.09 17.68
N LEU A 646 -11.93 -5.96 18.82
CA LEU A 646 -12.84 -7.01 19.31
C LEU A 646 -14.21 -7.04 18.59
N GLY A 647 -14.49 -6.08 17.71
CA GLY A 647 -15.82 -5.90 17.11
C GLY A 647 -16.90 -5.51 18.13
N GLU A 648 -16.51 -5.04 19.33
CA GLU A 648 -17.41 -4.76 20.46
C GLU A 648 -17.88 -3.30 20.54
N GLY A 649 -17.53 -2.48 19.56
CA GLY A 649 -17.90 -1.06 19.46
C GLY A 649 -18.51 -0.69 18.11
N GLN A 650 -19.10 0.50 18.00
CA GLN A 650 -19.26 1.13 16.69
C GLN A 650 -17.86 1.43 16.17
N VAL A 651 -17.30 0.49 15.42
CA VAL A 651 -16.01 0.53 14.73
C VAL A 651 -15.58 1.97 14.42
N GLY A 652 -14.35 2.32 14.79
CA GLY A 652 -13.70 3.60 14.48
C GLY A 652 -13.80 4.65 15.60
N GLN A 653 -13.77 4.21 16.85
CA GLN A 653 -13.59 5.11 18.00
C GLN A 653 -12.13 5.23 18.43
N GLY A 654 -11.24 4.37 17.93
CA GLY A 654 -9.85 4.13 18.36
C GLY A 654 -8.97 5.34 18.70
N MET A 655 -9.23 6.51 18.12
CA MET A 655 -8.44 7.72 18.39
C MET A 655 -9.25 8.95 18.75
N GLY A 656 -10.58 8.84 18.88
CA GLY A 656 -11.41 10.03 18.84
C GLY A 656 -11.33 10.77 17.50
N LEU A 657 -10.57 10.33 16.48
CA LEU A 657 -10.52 10.93 15.13
C LEU A 657 -11.82 10.77 14.32
N ARG A 658 -12.97 10.97 14.94
CA ARG A 658 -14.28 11.06 14.30
C ARG A 658 -14.29 12.07 13.16
N HIS A 659 -13.35 13.03 13.20
CA HIS A 659 -13.18 14.09 12.23
C HIS A 659 -12.12 13.78 11.15
N TYR A 660 -11.28 12.75 11.33
CA TYR A 660 -10.17 12.44 10.42
C TYR A 660 -10.21 11.00 9.90
N GLY A 661 -10.43 10.88 8.60
CA GLY A 661 -10.39 9.62 7.85
C GLY A 661 -11.68 8.81 7.91
N PHE A 662 -12.68 9.23 7.12
CA PHE A 662 -13.88 8.48 6.68
C PHE A 662 -15.18 8.65 7.50
N SER A 663 -16.30 8.32 6.85
CA SER A 663 -17.64 8.53 7.39
C SER A 663 -18.07 7.42 8.38
N PRO A 664 -18.78 7.75 9.47
CA PRO A 664 -19.20 6.78 10.49
C PRO A 664 -20.03 5.58 9.99
N GLY A 665 -20.81 5.75 8.92
CA GLY A 665 -21.64 4.67 8.37
C GLY A 665 -20.84 3.58 7.63
N ALA A 666 -19.61 3.90 7.25
CA ALA A 666 -18.75 2.98 6.51
C ALA A 666 -18.01 2.04 7.47
N LEU A 667 -17.64 2.54 8.65
CA LEU A 667 -16.92 1.80 9.69
C LEU A 667 -17.76 0.67 10.32
N GLN A 668 -19.09 0.81 10.41
CA GLN A 668 -19.98 -0.20 11.04
C GLN A 668 -19.98 -1.61 10.41
N ARG A 669 -19.21 -1.85 9.34
CA ARG A 669 -19.12 -3.12 8.60
C ARG A 669 -17.76 -3.80 8.79
N SER A 670 -17.25 -3.81 10.03
CA SER A 670 -15.99 -4.47 10.37
C SER A 670 -16.25 -5.77 11.11
N ASP A 671 -15.40 -6.76 10.85
CA ASP A 671 -15.38 -8.03 11.57
C ASP A 671 -14.31 -8.03 12.67
N GLY A 672 -13.66 -6.89 12.94
CA GLY A 672 -12.60 -6.79 13.94
C GLY A 672 -11.48 -7.78 13.65
N HIS A 673 -11.03 -8.51 14.67
CA HIS A 673 -9.94 -9.50 14.56
C HIS A 673 -10.25 -10.66 13.62
N ASP A 674 -11.53 -11.02 13.43
CA ASP A 674 -11.95 -12.10 12.54
C ASP A 674 -11.77 -11.74 11.06
N SER A 675 -11.51 -10.46 10.77
CA SER A 675 -11.25 -9.98 9.41
C SER A 675 -9.97 -10.56 8.78
N GLY A 676 -8.98 -10.94 9.58
CA GLY A 676 -7.73 -11.52 9.11
C GLY A 676 -6.49 -11.14 9.92
N ALA A 677 -5.39 -11.84 9.63
CA ALA A 677 -4.11 -11.62 10.29
C ALA A 677 -3.52 -10.25 9.96
N LEU A 678 -2.65 -9.73 10.83
CA LEU A 678 -2.06 -8.39 10.66
C LEU A 678 -1.26 -8.27 9.37
N VAL A 679 -0.56 -9.34 8.99
CA VAL A 679 0.29 -9.43 7.80
C VAL A 679 -0.49 -9.58 6.49
N VAL A 680 -1.82 -9.67 6.52
CA VAL A 680 -2.66 -9.61 5.31
C VAL A 680 -2.62 -8.20 4.70
N GLY A 681 -2.33 -7.18 5.50
CA GLY A 681 -2.10 -5.80 5.03
C GLY A 681 -3.30 -5.24 4.27
N HIS A 682 -3.05 -4.56 3.14
CA HIS A 682 -4.12 -3.90 2.36
C HIS A 682 -5.21 -4.84 1.83
N ARG A 683 -4.96 -6.16 1.77
CA ARG A 683 -5.94 -7.18 1.35
C ARG A 683 -7.09 -7.37 2.35
N LEU A 684 -6.99 -6.78 3.54
CA LEU A 684 -8.08 -6.73 4.52
C LEU A 684 -9.24 -5.85 4.07
N ASN A 685 -9.00 -4.91 3.15
CA ASN A 685 -10.07 -4.17 2.50
C ASN A 685 -10.74 -5.06 1.46
N SER A 686 -11.95 -5.53 1.77
CA SER A 686 -12.75 -6.33 0.87
C SER A 686 -14.10 -5.67 0.56
N THR A 687 -14.85 -6.27 -0.36
CA THR A 687 -16.25 -5.94 -0.60
C THR A 687 -17.11 -6.11 0.65
N GLU A 688 -16.77 -7.00 1.57
CA GLU A 688 -17.54 -7.19 2.81
C GLU A 688 -17.12 -6.20 3.89
N THR A 689 -15.81 -6.10 4.09
CA THR A 689 -15.16 -5.31 5.13
C THR A 689 -14.22 -4.24 4.55
N PRO A 690 -14.75 -3.19 3.90
CA PRO A 690 -13.94 -2.24 3.14
C PRO A 690 -13.03 -1.31 3.97
N PHE A 691 -13.03 -1.45 5.30
CA PHE A 691 -12.27 -0.59 6.21
C PHE A 691 -11.39 -1.36 7.20
N ASP A 692 -11.35 -2.69 7.14
CA ASP A 692 -10.67 -3.49 8.16
C ASP A 692 -9.16 -3.41 8.08
N TYR A 693 -8.62 -2.93 6.95
CA TYR A 693 -7.25 -2.45 6.90
C TYR A 693 -6.99 -1.45 8.04
N ARG A 694 -7.89 -0.49 8.30
CA ARG A 694 -7.67 0.48 9.37
C ARG A 694 -7.65 -0.18 10.74
N VAL A 695 -8.68 -0.97 11.06
CA VAL A 695 -8.83 -1.61 12.38
C VAL A 695 -7.63 -2.52 12.67
N ILE A 696 -7.23 -3.34 11.72
CA ILE A 696 -6.15 -4.30 11.94
C ILE A 696 -4.78 -3.63 11.81
N VAL A 697 -4.49 -2.96 10.69
CA VAL A 697 -3.14 -2.45 10.39
C VAL A 697 -2.75 -1.27 11.29
N TYR A 698 -3.71 -0.42 11.68
CA TYR A 698 -3.44 0.70 12.60
C TYR A 698 -3.65 0.28 14.05
N GLU A 699 -4.86 -0.18 14.39
CA GLU A 699 -5.26 -0.30 15.79
C GLU A 699 -4.73 -1.58 16.42
N LYS A 700 -4.95 -2.76 15.80
CA LYS A 700 -4.28 -3.99 16.24
C LYS A 700 -2.76 -3.84 16.13
N GLY A 701 -2.24 -3.26 15.05
CA GLY A 701 -0.81 -2.94 14.88
C GLY A 701 -0.21 -2.12 16.04
N ALA A 702 -0.90 -1.06 16.49
CA ALA A 702 -0.49 -0.29 17.66
C ALA A 702 -0.65 -1.08 18.97
N TYR A 703 -1.70 -1.90 19.07
CA TYR A 703 -1.93 -2.76 20.23
C TYR A 703 -0.82 -3.80 20.41
N ILE A 704 -0.22 -4.31 19.33
CA ILE A 704 0.96 -5.18 19.38
C ILE A 704 2.10 -4.49 20.14
N LEU A 705 2.40 -3.23 19.82
CA LEU A 705 3.40 -2.46 20.55
C LEU A 705 3.00 -2.20 22.01
N HIS A 706 1.70 -1.97 22.27
CA HIS A 706 1.20 -1.83 23.64
C HIS A 706 1.42 -3.09 24.48
N MET A 707 1.13 -4.26 23.93
CA MET A 707 1.36 -5.54 24.60
C MET A 707 2.86 -5.78 24.84
N LEU A 708 3.71 -5.52 23.85
CA LEU A 708 5.17 -5.62 24.00
C LEU A 708 5.69 -4.67 25.08
N ARG A 709 5.24 -3.41 25.09
CA ARG A 709 5.58 -2.43 26.12
C ARG A 709 5.14 -2.91 27.51
N ALA A 710 3.91 -3.39 27.64
CA ALA A 710 3.39 -3.89 28.90
C ALA A 710 4.17 -5.09 29.44
N MET A 711 4.69 -5.95 28.55
CA MET A 711 5.59 -7.06 28.93
C MET A 711 7.01 -6.59 29.28
N LEU A 712 7.52 -5.53 28.64
CA LEU A 712 8.84 -4.95 28.90
C LEU A 712 8.90 -4.02 30.12
N LEU A 713 7.76 -3.48 30.55
CA LEU A 713 7.66 -2.57 31.69
C LEU A 713 8.30 -3.19 32.95
N ASP A 714 9.07 -2.42 33.69
CA ASP A 714 9.59 -2.90 34.98
C ASP A 714 8.45 -2.94 36.02
N PRO A 715 8.09 -4.13 36.57
CA PRO A 715 6.97 -4.24 37.49
C PRO A 715 7.21 -3.63 38.88
N ASP A 716 8.46 -3.37 39.26
CA ASP A 716 8.81 -2.78 40.55
C ASP A 716 8.99 -1.27 40.45
N THR A 717 9.54 -0.76 39.35
CA THR A 717 9.82 0.67 39.15
C THR A 717 8.82 1.39 38.25
N GLY A 718 8.06 0.65 37.42
CA GLY A 718 7.25 1.23 36.35
C GLY A 718 8.07 1.83 35.20
N SER A 719 9.37 1.52 35.13
CA SER A 719 10.26 2.05 34.10
C SER A 719 9.97 1.46 32.73
N ASP A 720 9.90 2.35 31.74
CA ASP A 720 9.64 2.05 30.32
C ASP A 720 10.94 1.93 29.49
N GLU A 721 12.09 1.93 30.15
CA GLU A 721 13.39 2.07 29.50
C GLU A 721 13.73 0.92 28.54
N ARG A 722 13.31 -0.32 28.84
CA ARG A 722 13.55 -1.45 27.93
C ARG A 722 12.79 -1.30 26.62
N PHE A 723 11.57 -0.78 26.66
CA PHE A 723 10.79 -0.50 25.46
C PHE A 723 11.42 0.66 24.66
N ARG A 724 11.88 1.72 25.32
CA ARG A 724 12.65 2.79 24.65
C ARG A 724 13.90 2.25 23.97
N GLN A 725 14.63 1.35 24.61
CA GLN A 725 15.82 0.74 24.03
C GLN A 725 15.51 -0.10 22.80
N LEU A 726 14.45 -0.91 22.83
CA LEU A 726 13.96 -1.66 21.67
C LEU A 726 13.65 -0.72 20.50
N MET A 727 12.78 0.27 20.73
CA MET A 727 12.32 1.17 19.66
C MET A 727 13.48 2.01 19.10
N ARG A 728 14.35 2.54 19.96
CA ARG A 728 15.49 3.38 19.55
C ARG A 728 16.55 2.57 18.82
N GLY A 729 16.86 1.37 19.35
CA GLY A 729 17.81 0.45 18.75
C GLY A 729 17.34 0.01 17.36
N TYR A 730 16.07 -0.39 17.26
CA TYR A 730 15.46 -0.81 16.01
C TYR A 730 15.43 0.32 14.97
N ALA A 731 14.93 1.50 15.33
CA ALA A 731 14.90 2.65 14.42
C ALA A 731 16.31 3.02 13.94
N THR A 732 17.27 3.15 14.85
CA THR A 732 18.66 3.53 14.52
C THR A 732 19.32 2.52 13.57
N ALA A 733 19.01 1.23 13.70
CA ALA A 733 19.55 0.18 12.84
C ALA A 733 18.97 0.21 11.40
N HIS A 734 17.77 0.75 11.21
CA HIS A 734 17.03 0.67 9.94
C HIS A 734 16.84 2.00 9.20
N VAL A 735 17.25 3.15 9.77
CA VAL A 735 17.18 4.44 9.05
C VAL A 735 17.95 4.37 7.72
N GLY A 736 17.26 4.70 6.62
CA GLY A 736 17.77 4.60 5.25
C GLY A 736 17.69 3.19 4.64
N GLY A 737 17.14 2.22 5.38
CA GLY A 737 16.95 0.83 4.97
C GLY A 737 15.47 0.43 4.92
N VAL A 738 15.25 -0.89 5.02
CA VAL A 738 13.92 -1.52 5.02
C VAL A 738 13.68 -2.25 6.35
N MET A 739 12.48 -2.18 6.89
CA MET A 739 12.01 -2.98 8.02
C MET A 739 11.10 -4.12 7.55
N SER A 740 11.14 -5.26 8.23
CA SER A 740 10.15 -6.31 8.09
C SER A 740 9.66 -6.81 9.45
N THR A 741 8.53 -7.51 9.42
CA THR A 741 7.94 -8.15 10.60
C THR A 741 8.95 -9.11 11.24
N ARG A 742 9.73 -9.81 10.41
CA ARG A 742 10.83 -10.71 10.83
C ARG A 742 11.96 -9.96 11.51
N SER A 743 12.46 -8.86 10.91
CA SER A 743 13.55 -8.10 11.54
C SER A 743 13.12 -7.45 12.86
N PHE A 744 11.83 -7.12 13.01
CA PHE A 744 11.30 -6.64 14.28
C PHE A 744 11.15 -7.74 15.32
N GLU A 745 10.69 -8.93 14.92
CA GLU A 745 10.69 -10.13 15.77
C GLU A 745 12.11 -10.41 16.31
N ASP A 746 13.14 -10.37 15.47
CA ASP A 746 14.54 -10.55 15.90
C ASP A 746 14.98 -9.51 16.95
N ALA A 747 14.57 -8.25 16.79
CA ALA A 747 14.88 -7.19 17.75
C ALA A 747 14.11 -7.36 19.07
N VAL A 748 12.89 -7.87 19.00
CA VAL A 748 12.07 -8.23 20.18
C VAL A 748 12.73 -9.41 20.90
N ASP A 749 13.12 -10.47 20.21
CA ASP A 749 13.86 -11.62 20.75
C ASP A 749 15.11 -11.19 21.51
N GLU A 750 15.93 -10.32 20.89
CA GLU A 750 17.14 -9.78 21.53
C GLU A 750 16.81 -9.01 22.82
N THR A 751 15.77 -8.18 22.78
CA THR A 751 15.37 -7.35 23.94
C THR A 751 14.81 -8.18 25.09
N PHE A 752 14.03 -9.22 24.77
CA PHE A 752 13.44 -10.13 25.77
C PHE A 752 14.47 -11.14 26.30
N GLY A 753 15.45 -11.52 25.48
CA GLY A 753 16.48 -12.51 25.81
C GLY A 753 16.03 -13.96 25.61
N GLU A 754 14.90 -14.18 24.95
CA GLU A 754 14.32 -15.47 24.60
C GLU A 754 13.51 -15.35 23.30
N PRO A 755 13.31 -16.46 22.55
CA PRO A 755 12.47 -16.43 21.35
C PRO A 755 11.02 -16.04 21.66
N MET A 756 10.48 -15.13 20.87
CA MET A 756 9.13 -14.60 20.96
C MET A 756 8.24 -15.05 19.79
N ASP A 757 8.64 -16.14 19.12
CA ASP A 757 7.93 -16.78 18.01
C ASP A 757 6.45 -17.02 18.31
N TRP A 758 6.15 -17.52 19.51
CA TRP A 758 4.77 -17.73 19.98
C TRP A 758 3.92 -16.45 19.96
N PHE A 759 4.51 -15.29 20.26
CA PHE A 759 3.77 -14.02 20.33
C PHE A 759 3.43 -13.56 18.92
N PHE A 760 4.39 -13.64 17.99
CA PHE A 760 4.15 -13.28 16.60
C PHE A 760 3.19 -14.27 15.93
N ASP A 761 3.34 -15.57 16.16
CA ASP A 761 2.43 -16.59 15.63
C ASP A 761 0.99 -16.38 16.08
N GLN A 762 0.78 -16.08 17.36
CA GLN A 762 -0.55 -15.87 17.92
C GLN A 762 -1.16 -14.52 17.50
N TRP A 763 -0.39 -13.43 17.56
CA TRP A 763 -0.96 -12.07 17.52
C TRP A 763 -0.73 -11.32 16.22
N VAL A 764 0.30 -11.69 15.44
CA VAL A 764 0.66 -11.02 14.18
C VAL A 764 0.23 -11.88 12.99
N TYR A 765 0.57 -13.17 13.01
CA TYR A 765 0.15 -14.13 11.99
C TYR A 765 -1.21 -14.77 12.29
N GLY A 766 -1.65 -14.74 13.55
CA GLY A 766 -2.93 -15.27 14.00
C GLY A 766 -4.06 -14.23 14.08
N VAL A 767 -5.29 -14.76 14.09
CA VAL A 767 -6.54 -13.99 14.19
C VAL A 767 -7.20 -14.12 15.56
N GLU A 768 -6.84 -15.14 16.34
CA GLU A 768 -7.52 -15.49 17.58
C GLU A 768 -7.31 -14.44 18.69
N VAL A 769 -8.32 -14.26 19.54
CA VAL A 769 -8.26 -13.37 20.71
C VAL A 769 -8.87 -14.07 21.93
N PRO A 770 -8.13 -14.19 23.05
CA PRO A 770 -8.60 -14.94 24.21
C PRO A 770 -9.74 -14.25 24.95
N THR A 771 -10.69 -15.06 25.42
CA THR A 771 -11.60 -14.70 26.50
C THR A 771 -11.07 -15.23 27.83
N TYR A 772 -10.87 -14.35 28.81
CA TYR A 772 -10.50 -14.72 30.17
C TYR A 772 -11.69 -14.62 31.12
N ASP A 773 -12.09 -15.74 31.74
CA ASP A 773 -12.98 -15.71 32.91
C ASP A 773 -12.16 -15.70 34.19
N VAL A 774 -12.36 -14.66 35.01
CA VAL A 774 -11.49 -14.40 36.16
C VAL A 774 -12.24 -14.60 37.48
N ASP A 775 -11.84 -15.62 38.24
CA ASP A 775 -12.35 -15.87 39.59
C ASP A 775 -11.19 -15.78 40.59
N LEU A 776 -10.89 -14.57 41.08
CA LEU A 776 -9.80 -14.29 42.01
C LEU A 776 -10.34 -13.63 43.29
N ASP A 777 -9.91 -14.11 44.46
CA ASP A 777 -10.27 -13.55 45.76
C ASP A 777 -9.05 -13.41 46.68
N VAL A 778 -9.13 -12.49 47.64
CA VAL A 778 -8.09 -12.28 48.64
C VAL A 778 -8.48 -12.96 49.94
N ARG A 779 -7.77 -14.05 50.25
CA ARG A 779 -7.89 -14.74 51.52
C ARG A 779 -6.98 -14.16 52.59
N THR A 780 -7.47 -14.21 53.82
CA THR A 780 -6.68 -13.92 55.03
C THR A 780 -6.17 -15.24 55.59
N GLU A 781 -4.87 -15.35 55.77
CA GLU A 781 -4.21 -16.51 56.40
C GLU A 781 -3.63 -16.12 57.77
N SER A 782 -3.15 -17.12 58.54
CA SER A 782 -2.61 -16.89 59.88
C SER A 782 -1.45 -15.89 59.91
N ASP A 783 -0.67 -15.83 58.84
CA ASP A 783 0.58 -15.05 58.74
C ASP A 783 0.58 -14.02 57.59
N GLY A 784 -0.58 -13.70 57.00
CA GLY A 784 -0.65 -12.72 55.90
C GLY A 784 -1.94 -12.75 55.09
N TYR A 785 -1.84 -12.28 53.85
CA TYR A 785 -2.91 -12.29 52.86
C TYR A 785 -2.42 -13.02 51.61
N VAL A 786 -3.31 -13.72 50.92
CA VAL A 786 -3.00 -14.44 49.68
C VAL A 786 -4.09 -14.13 48.66
N LEU A 787 -3.70 -13.74 47.45
CA LEU A 787 -4.59 -13.72 46.29
C LEU A 787 -4.63 -15.14 45.74
N GLU A 788 -5.80 -15.76 45.70
CA GLU A 788 -5.98 -17.11 45.17
C GLU A 788 -7.21 -17.21 44.27
N GLY A 789 -7.23 -18.19 43.38
CA GLY A 789 -8.37 -18.43 42.50
C GLY A 789 -7.99 -19.09 41.19
N THR A 790 -8.84 -18.94 40.17
CA THR A 790 -8.67 -19.53 38.84
C THR A 790 -8.90 -18.51 37.74
N ILE A 791 -8.09 -18.58 36.68
CA ILE A 791 -8.31 -17.88 35.42
C ILE A 791 -8.58 -18.95 34.36
N ARG A 792 -9.69 -18.85 33.62
CA ARG A 792 -9.99 -19.75 32.49
C ARG A 792 -9.80 -19.02 31.17
N GLN A 793 -9.11 -19.64 30.22
CA GLN A 793 -8.89 -19.13 28.87
C GLN A 793 -9.76 -19.89 27.88
N ARG A 794 -10.44 -19.16 26.99
CA ARG A 794 -11.35 -19.68 25.96
C ARG A 794 -11.16 -18.93 24.63
N ASP A 795 -11.78 -19.46 23.58
CA ASP A 795 -11.85 -18.86 22.23
C ASP A 795 -10.48 -18.73 21.53
N VAL A 796 -9.54 -19.61 21.89
CA VAL A 796 -8.19 -19.70 21.31
C VAL A 796 -7.73 -21.16 21.26
N SER A 797 -6.83 -21.44 20.32
CA SER A 797 -6.24 -22.76 20.12
C SER A 797 -5.44 -23.24 21.34
N ALA A 798 -5.30 -24.57 21.45
CA ALA A 798 -4.48 -25.18 22.49
C ALA A 798 -3.01 -24.69 22.42
N GLY A 799 -2.45 -24.30 23.57
CA GLY A 799 -1.09 -23.77 23.68
C GLY A 799 -0.99 -22.24 23.54
N PHE A 800 -2.10 -21.55 23.26
CA PHE A 800 -2.14 -20.09 23.30
C PHE A 800 -1.75 -19.60 24.69
N ARG A 801 -0.77 -18.68 24.75
CA ARG A 801 -0.23 -18.20 26.02
C ARG A 801 -0.06 -16.69 26.06
N MET A 802 -0.19 -16.09 27.24
CA MET A 802 0.12 -14.67 27.48
C MET A 802 0.39 -14.38 28.98
N PRO A 803 1.42 -13.58 29.33
CA PRO A 803 1.58 -13.10 30.70
C PRO A 803 0.67 -11.88 30.94
N VAL A 804 -0.38 -12.06 31.73
CA VAL A 804 -1.37 -11.00 32.02
C VAL A 804 -1.00 -10.26 33.31
N PRO A 805 -0.95 -8.91 33.31
CA PRO A 805 -0.64 -8.14 34.51
C PRO A 805 -1.82 -8.06 35.48
N ILE A 806 -1.52 -8.22 36.77
CA ILE A 806 -2.39 -7.94 37.91
C ILE A 806 -1.79 -6.82 38.72
N HIS A 807 -2.53 -5.73 38.85
CA HIS A 807 -2.16 -4.57 39.63
C HIS A 807 -2.91 -4.53 40.96
N LEU A 808 -2.17 -4.36 42.05
CA LEU A 808 -2.67 -4.43 43.42
C LEU A 808 -2.43 -3.08 44.09
N THR A 809 -3.52 -2.36 44.37
CA THR A 809 -3.46 -1.07 45.07
C THR A 809 -3.64 -1.28 46.57
N PHE A 810 -2.75 -0.72 47.39
CA PHE A 810 -2.82 -0.79 48.85
C PHE A 810 -3.12 0.58 49.46
N GLU A 811 -3.66 0.61 50.68
CA GLU A 811 -4.00 1.88 51.35
C GLU A 811 -2.76 2.66 51.83
N ASN A 812 -1.76 1.97 52.37
CA ASN A 812 -0.59 2.59 53.02
C ASN A 812 0.74 2.02 52.49
N ARG A 813 0.77 1.56 51.23
CA ARG A 813 1.95 1.00 50.57
C ARG A 813 1.94 1.32 49.07
N PRO A 814 3.12 1.36 48.42
CA PRO A 814 3.19 1.42 46.97
C PRO A 814 2.38 0.28 46.33
N PRO A 815 1.79 0.50 45.16
CA PRO A 815 1.12 -0.56 44.41
C PRO A 815 2.10 -1.69 44.06
N MET A 816 1.57 -2.86 43.78
CA MET A 816 2.34 -4.02 43.34
C MET A 816 1.80 -4.50 41.99
N LEU A 817 2.67 -4.55 40.98
CA LEU A 817 2.38 -5.16 39.69
C LEU A 817 2.98 -6.56 39.64
N ARG A 818 2.19 -7.56 39.24
CA ARG A 818 2.65 -8.94 39.00
C ARG A 818 2.11 -9.42 37.67
N ARG A 819 2.83 -10.34 37.02
CA ARG A 819 2.37 -11.00 35.79
C ARG A 819 2.03 -12.44 36.10
N ILE A 820 0.92 -12.91 35.56
CA ILE A 820 0.49 -14.30 35.64
C ILE A 820 0.48 -14.86 34.23
N TRP A 821 1.24 -15.93 34.01
CA TRP A 821 1.15 -16.69 32.77
C TRP A 821 -0.20 -17.40 32.70
N VAL A 822 -0.96 -17.09 31.67
CA VAL A 822 -2.13 -17.86 31.26
C VAL A 822 -1.71 -18.62 30.02
N ASP A 823 -1.41 -19.91 30.18
CA ASP A 823 -0.81 -20.80 29.17
C ASP A 823 -1.51 -22.16 29.09
N GLU A 824 -2.61 -22.32 29.84
CA GLU A 824 -3.48 -23.49 29.87
C GLU A 824 -4.95 -23.03 29.90
N GLU A 825 -5.88 -23.95 29.59
CA GLU A 825 -7.33 -23.69 29.64
C GLU A 825 -7.80 -23.20 31.02
N GLU A 826 -7.19 -23.68 32.11
CA GLU A 826 -7.45 -23.23 33.49
C GLU A 826 -6.14 -23.09 34.28
N VAL A 827 -5.79 -21.85 34.66
CA VAL A 827 -4.62 -21.57 35.51
C VAL A 827 -5.05 -21.25 36.93
N ARG A 828 -4.41 -21.91 37.92
CA ARG A 828 -4.61 -21.62 39.35
C ARG A 828 -3.63 -20.58 39.83
N VAL A 829 -4.16 -19.51 40.42
CA VAL A 829 -3.37 -18.42 40.98
C VAL A 829 -3.22 -18.62 42.48
N THR A 830 -1.99 -18.44 42.98
CA THR A 830 -1.70 -18.31 44.41
C THR A 830 -0.53 -17.35 44.59
N LEU A 831 -0.82 -16.14 45.05
CA LEU A 831 0.15 -15.06 45.18
C LEU A 831 0.14 -14.49 46.60
N PRO A 832 1.21 -14.66 47.39
CA PRO A 832 1.30 -14.07 48.71
C PRO A 832 1.37 -12.55 48.63
N LEU A 833 0.60 -11.89 49.48
CA LEU A 833 0.45 -10.44 49.50
C LEU A 833 1.03 -9.84 50.78
N PRO A 834 1.72 -8.68 50.69
CA PRO A 834 2.35 -8.05 51.83
C PRO A 834 1.35 -7.35 52.77
N ALA A 835 0.12 -7.08 52.29
CA ALA A 835 -1.00 -6.51 53.01
C ALA A 835 -2.30 -6.86 52.26
N ARG A 836 -3.47 -6.56 52.84
CA ARG A 836 -4.74 -6.66 52.11
C ARG A 836 -4.83 -5.54 51.06
N PRO A 837 -5.03 -5.84 49.77
CA PRO A 837 -5.21 -4.82 48.75
C PRO A 837 -6.59 -4.18 48.89
N LYS A 838 -6.67 -2.89 48.51
CA LYS A 838 -7.90 -2.13 48.35
C LYS A 838 -8.58 -2.43 47.02
N ARG A 839 -7.78 -2.67 45.98
CA ARG A 839 -8.24 -2.98 44.61
C ARG A 839 -7.29 -3.99 43.97
N VAL A 840 -7.86 -4.91 43.20
CA VAL A 840 -7.17 -5.89 42.36
C VAL A 840 -7.65 -5.65 40.94
N ASP A 841 -6.77 -5.18 40.06
CA ASP A 841 -7.08 -4.90 38.66
C ASP A 841 -6.41 -5.99 37.81
N PHE A 842 -7.22 -6.89 37.23
CA PHE A 842 -6.75 -7.88 36.25
C PHE A 842 -6.66 -7.23 34.86
N ASN A 843 -5.65 -7.61 34.08
CA ASN A 843 -5.34 -6.99 32.79
C ASN A 843 -5.20 -5.46 32.91
N TYR A 844 -4.42 -5.01 33.89
CA TYR A 844 -4.23 -3.60 34.20
C TYR A 844 -3.81 -2.79 32.96
N HIS A 845 -4.43 -1.62 32.77
CA HIS A 845 -4.25 -0.74 31.58
C HIS A 845 -4.60 -1.40 30.24
N HIS A 846 -5.48 -2.41 30.25
CA HIS A 846 -5.80 -3.19 29.06
C HIS A 846 -4.51 -3.66 28.35
N ALA A 847 -3.55 -4.14 29.14
CA ALA A 847 -2.22 -4.52 28.67
C ALA A 847 -2.21 -5.70 27.70
N VAL A 848 -3.29 -6.49 27.66
CA VAL A 848 -3.50 -7.62 26.77
C VAL A 848 -4.81 -7.43 26.01
N LEU A 849 -4.76 -7.62 24.69
CA LEU A 849 -5.94 -7.64 23.84
C LEU A 849 -6.75 -8.90 24.17
N ALA A 850 -7.84 -8.75 24.92
CA ALA A 850 -8.65 -9.87 25.39
C ALA A 850 -10.06 -9.43 25.76
N LYS A 851 -11.00 -10.39 25.72
CA LYS A 851 -12.32 -10.26 26.33
C LYS A 851 -12.21 -10.69 27.79
N ILE A 852 -12.67 -9.87 28.74
CA ILE A 852 -12.60 -10.17 30.18
C ILE A 852 -14.02 -10.42 30.71
N ARG A 853 -14.25 -11.53 31.41
CA ARG A 853 -15.54 -11.93 31.99
C ARG A 853 -15.50 -12.20 33.48
#